data_AF-A0A7X5TM77-F1
#
_entry.id   AF-A0A7X5TM77-F1
#
_cell.length_a   1.000
_cell.length_b   1.000
_cell.length_c   1.000
_cell.angle_alpha   90.00
_cell.angle_beta   90.00
_cell.angle_gamma   90.00
#
_symmetry.space_group_name_H-M   'P 1'
#
loop_
_entity.id
_entity.type
_entity.pdbx_description
1 polymer ?
#
loop_
_entity_poly.entity_id
_entity_poly.type
_entity_poly.pdbx_seq_one_letter_code
_entity_poly.pdbx_strand_id
1 'polypeptide(L)'
;YGQPVPLGTVGELYIGGVGVARGYLNRPDLTAERFLADPFSDVPEARMYRTGDLARYLPDGNLVFAGRNDQQVKIRGFRIELGEIEARLTEYPMVSGARVLVLGDGQDKRLVAYVVAEADDGLAASLRDHLSDILPDYMVPAAFVRLDAFPLTPNGKLDRRALPALDQHAFAHQVYETPQGEIETALATIWCELLEVEQISRHDNFFALGGHSLLAIRMIERLRRMGLGISVQTLFQHSTLSVLAQSLAQHREIPVPDNGITPDTVVLTPEMLPLIDLTQSEIDHIVEQVPGGIANIQDIYALSPLQDGILFHHLLANEGDPYLLITQQAFADRSLLERYLAAVQQVVDRHDILRTAFVWSGLSVPAQVVCRQAPLSVTELTLNLADGPISDQLFQRFDPCRYRIDLGQAPLLRFVVVQETNSRWILLQLLHHLIGDHTTLDVMNHEVQAYLAGRAERLPAPTPFRHLVAQARLGVSQAEHTRFFTDMLAGVDEPTLPFGLTQAHHDGSQVTESHRMLTAGLNDRLRRQARRLGVSVAALCHVAWAQVLSRTSGQVQVVFGTVLFGRMQAGEGADSGMGLFINTLPLRLDMDETPVRDSVQIAHSRLAGLLVHEHASLALAQRCSGVASGTPLFNALLNYRHNTPPVTADEIMSGIEFLDAQERTHYPFALSVEDFGDALGLTAQVVQPFDPERLCGYMQQALASLVNVLEQAPETPVRALEILPEAERTLLLKTWNVTEPGSSDALCIHQLFEQQVQKMPDVTALEYQT
;
A
#
# COMPACT_ATOMS: atom_id res chain seq x y z
N TYR A 1 -7.02 41.51 33.82
CA TYR A 1 -6.16 40.76 32.88
C TYR A 1 -5.11 40.02 33.69
N GLY A 2 -4.87 38.73 33.39
CA GLY A 2 -3.97 37.88 34.19
C GLY A 2 -4.53 37.43 35.55
N GLN A 3 -5.86 37.31 35.67
CA GLN A 3 -6.54 36.85 36.90
C GLN A 3 -7.54 35.74 36.52
N PRO A 4 -7.82 34.77 37.41
CA PRO A 4 -8.82 33.73 37.16
C PRO A 4 -10.21 34.34 36.95
N VAL A 5 -11.03 33.70 36.11
CA VAL A 5 -12.42 34.09 35.87
C VAL A 5 -13.39 33.17 36.63
N PRO A 6 -14.60 33.63 37.00
CA PRO A 6 -15.59 32.78 37.65
C PRO A 6 -16.01 31.58 36.79
N LEU A 7 -16.36 30.45 37.44
CA LEU A 7 -16.87 29.24 36.78
C LEU A 7 -18.03 29.56 35.82
N GLY A 8 -18.01 28.98 34.62
CA GLY A 8 -18.98 29.23 33.56
C GLY A 8 -18.69 30.44 32.65
N THR A 9 -17.74 31.31 33.01
CA THR A 9 -17.34 32.48 32.21
C THR A 9 -16.30 32.10 31.15
N VAL A 10 -16.41 32.66 29.94
CA VAL A 10 -15.39 32.49 28.90
C VAL A 10 -14.16 33.33 29.23
N GLY A 11 -13.01 32.69 29.30
CA GLY A 11 -11.70 33.31 29.49
C GLY A 11 -10.67 32.74 28.54
N GLU A 12 -9.50 33.37 28.47
CA GLU A 12 -8.37 32.84 27.72
C GLU A 12 -7.69 31.71 28.50
N LEU A 13 -7.36 30.61 27.81
CA LEU A 13 -6.77 29.42 28.40
C LEU A 13 -5.26 29.56 28.54
N TYR A 14 -4.76 29.21 29.72
CA TYR A 14 -3.33 29.16 30.05
C TYR A 14 -3.00 27.79 30.62
N ILE A 15 -1.85 27.23 30.23
CA ILE A 15 -1.38 25.91 30.69
C ILE A 15 -0.13 26.11 31.54
N GLY A 16 -0.18 25.73 32.82
CA GLY A 16 0.97 25.70 33.72
C GLY A 16 1.44 24.27 34.02
N GLY A 17 2.57 24.14 34.71
CA GLY A 17 3.09 22.86 35.22
C GLY A 17 4.10 22.15 34.31
N VAL A 18 4.34 20.86 34.59
CA VAL A 18 5.46 20.08 34.00
C VAL A 18 5.39 19.90 32.48
N GLY A 19 4.22 20.06 31.87
CA GLY A 19 4.03 19.96 30.42
C GLY A 19 4.47 21.20 29.63
N VAL A 20 4.86 22.29 30.30
CA VAL A 20 5.27 23.54 29.64
C VAL A 20 6.71 23.41 29.12
N ALA A 21 6.86 23.45 27.80
CA ALA A 21 8.14 23.30 27.11
C ALA A 21 9.14 24.44 27.41
N ARG A 22 10.40 24.27 26.99
CA ARG A 22 11.46 25.29 27.16
C ARG A 22 11.15 26.59 26.40
N GLY A 23 10.49 26.51 25.26
CA GLY A 23 10.19 27.65 24.38
C GLY A 23 10.30 27.25 22.91
N TYR A 24 10.26 28.25 22.03
CA TYR A 24 10.48 28.06 20.60
C TYR A 24 11.97 28.11 20.27
N LEU A 25 12.45 27.11 19.52
CA LEU A 25 13.85 27.02 19.10
C LEU A 25 14.23 28.25 18.24
N ASN A 26 15.33 28.92 18.59
CA ASN A 26 15.85 30.13 17.92
C ASN A 26 14.88 31.31 17.82
N ARG A 27 13.85 31.36 18.68
CA ARG A 27 12.85 32.44 18.69
C ARG A 27 12.63 32.95 20.13
N PRO A 28 13.62 33.65 20.71
CA PRO A 28 13.54 34.13 22.10
C PRO A 28 12.40 35.14 22.30
N ASP A 29 12.14 36.01 21.32
CA ASP A 29 11.09 37.02 21.41
C ASP A 29 9.69 36.39 21.49
N LEU A 30 9.43 35.40 20.63
CA LEU A 30 8.16 34.67 20.62
C LEU A 30 8.00 33.79 21.87
N THR A 31 9.12 33.27 22.39
CA THR A 31 9.13 32.52 23.63
C THR A 31 8.74 33.42 24.80
N ALA A 32 9.30 34.63 24.89
CA ALA A 32 8.95 35.60 25.93
C ALA A 32 7.49 36.08 25.83
N GLU A 33 6.94 36.14 24.62
CA GLU A 33 5.54 36.53 24.40
C GLU A 33 4.52 35.47 24.86
N ARG A 34 4.85 34.17 24.69
CA ARG A 34 3.89 33.06 24.94
C ARG A 34 4.16 32.24 26.20
N PHE A 35 5.39 32.21 26.68
CA PHE A 35 5.79 31.49 27.90
C PHE A 35 6.03 32.51 29.02
N LEU A 36 4.95 32.84 29.73
CA LEU A 36 4.92 33.87 30.75
C LEU A 36 5.30 33.30 32.13
N ALA A 37 5.74 34.16 33.05
CA ALA A 37 5.87 33.77 34.45
C ALA A 37 4.50 33.37 35.01
N ASP A 38 4.43 32.23 35.70
CA ASP A 38 3.18 31.71 36.29
C ASP A 38 2.99 32.29 37.70
N PRO A 39 2.03 33.22 37.90
CA PRO A 39 1.78 33.82 39.21
C PRO A 39 0.95 32.91 40.14
N PHE A 40 0.49 31.75 39.66
CA PHE A 40 -0.40 30.83 40.38
C PHE A 40 0.33 29.58 40.90
N SER A 41 1.64 29.48 40.69
CA SER A 41 2.47 28.38 41.17
C SER A 41 3.40 28.82 42.30
N ASP A 42 3.55 27.99 43.33
CA ASP A 42 4.49 28.20 44.44
C ASP A 42 5.94 27.82 44.07
N VAL A 43 6.17 27.29 42.86
CA VAL A 43 7.50 26.88 42.39
C VAL A 43 8.27 28.09 41.84
N PRO A 44 9.51 28.34 42.30
CA PRO A 44 10.34 29.41 41.77
C PRO A 44 10.55 29.26 40.25
N GLU A 45 10.42 30.36 39.51
CA GLU A 45 10.58 30.41 38.04
C GLU A 45 9.57 29.55 37.25
N ALA A 46 8.43 29.19 37.85
CA ALA A 46 7.34 28.53 37.14
C ALA A 46 6.86 29.38 35.95
N ARG A 47 6.51 28.68 34.86
CA ARG A 47 6.04 29.30 33.62
C ARG A 47 4.69 28.74 33.21
N MET A 48 3.88 29.60 32.61
CA MET A 48 2.61 29.26 32.00
C MET A 48 2.64 29.60 30.51
N TYR A 49 2.08 28.71 29.70
CA TYR A 49 1.93 28.89 28.27
C TYR A 49 0.56 29.50 27.94
N ARG A 50 0.57 30.62 27.21
CA ARG A 50 -0.62 31.28 26.69
C ARG A 50 -1.06 30.59 25.40
N THR A 51 -2.20 29.90 25.41
CA THR A 51 -2.61 29.05 24.26
C THR A 51 -3.25 29.85 23.12
N GLY A 52 -3.82 31.01 23.43
CA GLY A 52 -4.63 31.80 22.50
C GLY A 52 -6.05 31.24 22.33
N ASP A 53 -6.43 30.20 23.05
CA ASP A 53 -7.79 29.64 23.03
C ASP A 53 -8.68 30.36 24.05
N LEU A 54 -9.96 30.50 23.71
CA LEU A 54 -11.02 30.88 24.64
C LEU A 54 -11.73 29.62 25.11
N ALA A 55 -11.86 29.45 26.41
CA ALA A 55 -12.54 28.31 27.01
C ALA A 55 -13.35 28.74 28.24
N ARG A 56 -14.27 27.88 28.68
CA ARG A 56 -14.98 28.03 29.95
C ARG A 56 -15.10 26.71 30.68
N TYR A 57 -15.07 26.76 32.00
CA TYR A 57 -15.37 25.60 32.84
C TYR A 57 -16.87 25.32 32.91
N LEU A 58 -17.23 24.05 32.79
CA LEU A 58 -18.53 23.50 33.15
C LEU A 58 -18.61 23.21 34.66
N PRO A 59 -19.83 23.10 35.22
CA PRO A 59 -20.00 22.81 36.65
C PRO A 59 -19.39 21.48 37.13
N ASP A 60 -19.16 20.54 36.21
CA ASP A 60 -18.55 19.22 36.46
C ASP A 60 -17.01 19.23 36.38
N GLY A 61 -16.40 20.39 36.08
CA GLY A 61 -14.95 20.55 35.95
C GLY A 61 -14.40 20.36 34.54
N ASN A 62 -15.23 19.96 33.57
CA ASN A 62 -14.81 19.87 32.17
C ASN A 62 -14.65 21.25 31.52
N LEU A 63 -13.77 21.37 30.53
CA LEU A 63 -13.56 22.59 29.75
C LEU A 63 -14.29 22.52 28.41
N VAL A 64 -15.06 23.55 28.09
CA VAL A 64 -15.67 23.74 26.76
C VAL A 64 -14.89 24.81 26.01
N PHE A 65 -14.37 24.42 24.85
CA PHE A 65 -13.71 25.31 23.90
C PHE A 65 -14.73 26.28 23.27
N ALA A 66 -14.46 27.58 23.36
CA ALA A 66 -15.35 28.67 22.94
C ALA A 66 -14.82 29.44 21.71
N GLY A 67 -13.67 29.06 21.16
CA GLY A 67 -13.06 29.69 19.99
C GLY A 67 -11.58 30.05 20.24
N ARG A 68 -10.93 30.70 19.27
CA ARG A 68 -9.58 31.26 19.45
C ARG A 68 -9.62 32.78 19.49
N ASN A 69 -8.64 33.35 20.16
CA ASN A 69 -8.33 34.78 20.24
C ASN A 69 -7.28 35.20 19.19
N ASP A 70 -6.79 34.27 18.36
CA ASP A 70 -5.77 34.51 17.32
C ASP A 70 -6.29 34.33 15.88
N GLN A 71 -5.41 34.58 14.90
CA GLN A 71 -5.74 34.72 13.47
C GLN A 71 -5.69 33.41 12.67
N GLN A 72 -5.68 32.23 13.32
CA GLN A 72 -5.71 30.93 12.64
C GLN A 72 -6.97 30.76 11.81
N VAL A 73 -6.82 30.34 10.55
CA VAL A 73 -7.95 30.12 9.63
C VAL A 73 -8.05 28.66 9.23
N LYS A 74 -9.28 28.18 9.04
CA LYS A 74 -9.55 26.86 8.44
C LYS A 74 -9.85 27.02 6.95
N ILE A 75 -9.08 26.34 6.10
CA ILE A 75 -9.26 26.30 4.64
C ILE A 75 -9.18 24.84 4.20
N ARG A 76 -10.18 24.38 3.43
CA ARG A 76 -10.27 23.01 2.90
C ARG A 76 -10.10 21.92 3.97
N GLY A 77 -10.63 22.16 5.17
CA GLY A 77 -10.50 21.26 6.33
C GLY A 77 -9.17 21.37 7.10
N PHE A 78 -8.15 22.03 6.55
CA PHE A 78 -6.84 22.21 7.16
C PHE A 78 -6.77 23.49 7.99
N ARG A 79 -6.06 23.43 9.12
CA ARG A 79 -5.76 24.60 9.96
C ARG A 79 -4.48 25.25 9.45
N ILE A 80 -4.54 26.55 9.14
CA ILE A 80 -3.44 27.27 8.50
C ILE A 80 -3.11 28.51 9.33
N GLU A 81 -1.80 28.69 9.60
CA GLU A 81 -1.24 29.90 10.18
C GLU A 81 -0.80 30.85 9.07
N LEU A 82 -1.53 31.94 8.87
CA LEU A 82 -1.24 32.89 7.77
C LEU A 82 0.17 33.48 7.89
N GLY A 83 0.65 33.71 9.11
CA GLY A 83 1.99 34.22 9.37
C GLY A 83 3.12 33.28 8.92
N GLU A 84 2.87 31.97 8.83
CA GLU A 84 3.84 31.01 8.29
C GLU A 84 4.07 31.25 6.79
N ILE A 85 2.97 31.44 6.05
CA ILE A 85 3.03 31.73 4.62
C ILE A 85 3.68 33.10 4.37
N GLU A 86 3.34 34.11 5.18
CA GLU A 86 3.96 35.44 5.12
C GLU A 86 5.48 35.40 5.32
N ALA A 87 5.94 34.59 6.28
CA ALA A 87 7.37 34.43 6.54
C ALA A 87 8.09 33.83 5.33
N ARG A 88 7.54 32.76 4.73
CA ARG A 88 8.11 32.11 3.54
C ARG A 88 8.12 33.00 2.31
N LEU A 89 7.11 33.83 2.16
CA LEU A 89 7.07 34.83 1.09
C LEU A 89 8.17 35.88 1.24
N THR A 90 8.49 36.29 2.47
CA THR A 90 9.50 37.33 2.74
C THR A 90 10.94 36.78 2.64
N GLU A 91 11.11 35.45 2.62
CA GLU A 91 12.40 34.80 2.32
C GLU A 91 12.78 34.94 0.83
N TYR A 92 11.82 35.24 -0.06
CA TYR A 92 12.08 35.41 -1.48
C TYR A 92 12.81 36.75 -1.74
N PRO A 93 13.96 36.77 -2.46
CA PRO A 93 14.83 37.95 -2.54
C PRO A 93 14.18 39.25 -3.05
N MET A 94 13.12 39.14 -3.85
CA MET A 94 12.41 40.29 -4.43
C MET A 94 11.26 40.81 -3.55
N VAL A 95 10.92 40.13 -2.46
CA VAL A 95 9.80 40.49 -1.58
C VAL A 95 10.31 41.18 -0.32
N SER A 96 9.94 42.44 -0.15
CA SER A 96 10.28 43.26 1.03
C SER A 96 9.23 43.19 2.15
N GLY A 97 8.04 42.65 1.87
CA GLY A 97 7.04 42.35 2.87
C GLY A 97 5.84 41.61 2.30
N ALA A 98 5.21 40.75 3.10
CA ALA A 98 4.08 39.94 2.69
C ALA A 98 2.93 39.97 3.72
N ARG A 99 1.69 39.99 3.24
CA ARG A 99 0.47 39.84 4.05
C ARG A 99 -0.47 38.86 3.38
N VAL A 100 -0.88 37.81 4.09
CA VAL A 100 -1.80 36.80 3.56
C VAL A 100 -3.17 36.99 4.18
N LEU A 101 -4.20 37.00 3.33
CA LEU A 101 -5.58 37.17 3.73
C LEU A 101 -6.43 36.01 3.18
N VAL A 102 -7.56 35.78 3.83
CA VAL A 102 -8.61 34.89 3.32
C VAL A 102 -9.68 35.73 2.67
N LEU A 103 -10.01 35.42 1.43
CA LEU A 103 -11.16 35.98 0.70
C LEU A 103 -12.20 34.89 0.48
N GLY A 104 -13.49 35.27 0.50
CA GLY A 104 -14.64 34.35 0.37
C GLY A 104 -15.20 33.87 1.71
N ASP A 105 -16.37 33.23 1.65
CA ASP A 105 -17.11 32.67 2.78
C ASP A 105 -17.40 31.18 2.57
N GLY A 106 -17.60 30.42 3.66
CA GLY A 106 -17.96 28.99 3.58
C GLY A 106 -16.86 28.13 2.95
N GLN A 107 -17.20 27.38 1.90
CA GLN A 107 -16.28 26.51 1.13
C GLN A 107 -15.44 27.31 0.11
N ASP A 108 -15.85 28.52 -0.29
CA ASP A 108 -15.15 29.37 -1.27
C ASP A 108 -13.96 30.15 -0.68
N LYS A 109 -13.44 29.73 0.48
CA LYS A 109 -12.33 30.41 1.16
C LYS A 109 -11.02 30.15 0.43
N ARG A 110 -10.37 31.24 0.00
CA ARG A 110 -9.09 31.20 -0.73
C ARG A 110 -8.06 32.10 -0.05
N LEU A 111 -6.82 31.62 -0.02
CA LEU A 111 -5.66 32.40 0.41
C LEU A 111 -5.25 33.36 -0.71
N VAL A 112 -5.02 34.62 -0.35
CA VAL A 112 -4.45 35.64 -1.24
C VAL A 112 -3.29 36.33 -0.53
N ALA A 113 -2.14 36.34 -1.18
CA ALA A 113 -0.95 37.02 -0.70
C ALA A 113 -0.81 38.40 -1.34
N TYR A 114 -0.63 39.42 -0.52
CA TYR A 114 -0.26 40.77 -0.93
C TYR A 114 1.21 40.96 -0.63
N VAL A 115 2.01 41.22 -1.66
CA VAL A 115 3.48 41.31 -1.57
C VAL A 115 3.98 42.67 -2.00
N VAL A 116 4.95 43.22 -1.27
CA VAL A 116 5.65 44.45 -1.64
C VAL A 116 6.96 44.07 -2.34
N ALA A 117 7.02 44.32 -3.64
CA ALA A 117 8.12 43.91 -4.51
C ALA A 117 8.28 44.90 -5.68
N GLU A 118 9.40 44.85 -6.40
CA GLU A 118 9.56 45.57 -7.67
C GLU A 118 8.62 45.00 -8.75
N ALA A 119 8.35 45.79 -9.80
CA ALA A 119 7.46 45.36 -10.88
C ALA A 119 8.14 44.29 -11.74
N ASP A 120 7.57 43.10 -11.78
CA ASP A 120 8.02 41.96 -12.58
C ASP A 120 6.80 41.11 -12.96
N ASP A 121 6.60 40.92 -14.27
CA ASP A 121 5.47 40.16 -14.84
C ASP A 121 5.53 38.66 -14.50
N GLY A 122 6.70 38.13 -14.13
CA GLY A 122 6.90 36.74 -13.70
C GLY A 122 6.82 36.51 -12.19
N LEU A 123 6.72 37.57 -11.39
CA LEU A 123 6.87 37.50 -9.93
C LEU A 123 5.87 36.53 -9.28
N ALA A 124 4.61 36.58 -9.69
CA ALA A 124 3.58 35.74 -9.10
C ALA A 124 3.89 34.24 -9.32
N ALA A 125 4.37 33.86 -10.50
CA ALA A 125 4.69 32.46 -10.84
C ALA A 125 5.89 31.99 -10.02
N SER A 126 6.93 32.81 -9.96
CA SER A 126 8.12 32.54 -9.15
C SER A 126 7.82 32.41 -7.65
N LEU A 127 6.89 33.23 -7.12
CA LEU A 127 6.46 33.12 -5.72
C LEU A 127 5.63 31.87 -5.46
N ARG A 128 4.79 31.45 -6.41
CA ARG A 128 4.04 30.20 -6.32
C ARG A 128 4.99 29.01 -6.32
N ASP A 129 5.94 28.97 -7.25
CA ASP A 129 6.93 27.88 -7.34
C ASP A 129 7.76 27.80 -6.06
N HIS A 130 8.27 28.94 -5.60
CA HIS A 130 9.00 29.05 -4.33
C HIS A 130 8.18 28.54 -3.14
N LEU A 131 6.91 28.94 -3.03
CA LEU A 131 6.06 28.44 -1.95
C LEU A 131 5.67 26.97 -2.12
N SER A 132 5.46 26.48 -3.35
CA SER A 132 5.09 25.09 -3.63
C SER A 132 6.25 24.12 -3.36
N ASP A 133 7.50 24.59 -3.48
CA ASP A 133 8.68 23.83 -3.09
C ASP A 133 8.80 23.67 -1.56
N ILE A 134 8.19 24.56 -0.76
CA ILE A 134 8.44 24.67 0.69
C ILE A 134 7.20 24.37 1.54
N LEU A 135 5.99 24.61 1.01
CA LEU A 135 4.71 24.50 1.70
C LEU A 135 3.78 23.48 0.99
N PRO A 136 2.88 22.80 1.71
CA PRO A 136 1.82 21.99 1.10
C PRO A 136 0.86 22.82 0.24
N ASP A 137 0.28 22.23 -0.81
CA ASP A 137 -0.61 22.91 -1.77
C ASP A 137 -1.75 23.71 -1.11
N TYR A 138 -2.33 23.21 -0.02
CA TYR A 138 -3.43 23.90 0.67
C TYR A 138 -2.99 25.19 1.38
N MET A 139 -1.69 25.38 1.62
CA MET A 139 -1.09 26.60 2.17
C MET A 139 -0.58 27.57 1.10
N VAL A 140 -0.52 27.15 -0.17
CA VAL A 140 -0.05 28.01 -1.27
C VAL A 140 -1.17 28.99 -1.66
N PRO A 141 -0.94 30.32 -1.60
CA PRO A 141 -1.93 31.31 -2.00
C PRO A 141 -2.43 31.13 -3.44
N ALA A 142 -3.73 31.28 -3.64
CA ALA A 142 -4.35 31.19 -4.96
C ALA A 142 -3.95 32.37 -5.86
N ALA A 143 -3.66 33.53 -5.27
CA ALA A 143 -3.24 34.75 -5.96
C ALA A 143 -2.16 35.50 -5.18
N PHE A 144 -1.30 36.20 -5.92
CA PHE A 144 -0.22 37.07 -5.44
C PHE A 144 -0.41 38.46 -6.02
N VAL A 145 -0.81 39.42 -5.19
CA VAL A 145 -1.05 40.82 -5.58
C VAL A 145 0.17 41.64 -5.24
N ARG A 146 0.82 42.22 -6.26
CA ARG A 146 1.98 43.09 -6.09
C ARG A 146 1.55 44.50 -5.70
N LEU A 147 2.19 45.06 -4.67
CA LEU A 147 1.99 46.42 -4.17
C LEU A 147 3.33 47.18 -4.19
N ASP A 148 3.28 48.49 -4.42
CA ASP A 148 4.44 49.37 -4.20
C ASP A 148 4.70 49.59 -2.70
N ALA A 149 3.63 49.62 -1.89
CA ALA A 149 3.68 49.69 -0.42
C ALA A 149 2.34 49.23 0.19
N PHE A 150 2.35 48.78 1.45
CA PHE A 150 1.10 48.45 2.15
C PHE A 150 0.29 49.72 2.48
N PRO A 151 -1.02 49.75 2.19
CA PRO A 151 -1.88 50.82 2.68
C PRO A 151 -2.05 50.69 4.19
N LEU A 152 -1.73 51.75 4.93
CA LEU A 152 -1.80 51.77 6.38
C LEU A 152 -2.87 52.77 6.86
N THR A 153 -3.62 52.39 7.89
CA THR A 153 -4.48 53.28 8.67
C THR A 153 -3.65 54.33 9.43
N PRO A 154 -4.24 55.43 9.92
CA PRO A 154 -3.54 56.43 10.75
C PRO A 154 -2.86 55.85 12.00
N ASN A 155 -3.25 54.66 12.44
CA ASN A 155 -2.67 53.94 13.57
C ASN A 155 -1.56 52.94 13.17
N GLY A 156 -1.08 52.98 11.92
CA GLY A 156 -0.01 52.10 11.43
C GLY A 156 -0.40 50.64 11.17
N LYS A 157 -1.70 50.31 11.19
CA LYS A 157 -2.21 48.96 10.85
C LYS A 157 -2.60 48.87 9.38
N LEU A 158 -2.45 47.69 8.77
CA LEU A 158 -2.89 47.42 7.38
C LEU A 158 -4.36 47.80 7.18
N ASP A 159 -4.63 48.70 6.25
CA ASP A 159 -5.98 49.08 5.85
C ASP A 159 -6.51 48.10 4.80
N ARG A 160 -7.25 47.09 5.27
CA ARG A 160 -7.82 46.04 4.43
C ARG A 160 -8.83 46.56 3.40
N ARG A 161 -9.44 47.73 3.62
CA ARG A 161 -10.42 48.31 2.69
C ARG A 161 -9.77 49.04 1.52
N ALA A 162 -8.51 49.46 1.70
CA ALA A 162 -7.71 50.14 0.69
C ALA A 162 -6.84 49.19 -0.14
N LEU A 163 -6.93 47.87 0.09
CA LEU A 163 -6.25 46.88 -0.73
C LEU A 163 -6.89 46.81 -2.12
N PRO A 164 -6.09 46.77 -3.20
CA PRO A 164 -6.61 46.67 -4.55
C PRO A 164 -7.36 45.33 -4.75
N ALA A 165 -8.39 45.38 -5.60
CA ALA A 165 -9.10 44.18 -6.02
C ALA A 165 -8.18 43.29 -6.88
N LEU A 166 -8.45 41.98 -6.86
CA LEU A 166 -7.72 40.99 -7.67
C LEU A 166 -7.87 41.32 -9.16
N ASP A 167 -6.76 41.61 -9.83
CA ASP A 167 -6.68 41.68 -11.28
C ASP A 167 -6.32 40.29 -11.87
N GLN A 168 -6.44 40.14 -13.19
CA GLN A 168 -6.12 38.87 -13.86
C GLN A 168 -4.63 38.52 -13.79
N HIS A 169 -3.74 39.51 -13.58
CA HIS A 169 -2.30 39.32 -13.47
C HIS A 169 -1.87 38.84 -12.07
N ALA A 170 -2.69 39.02 -11.03
CA ALA A 170 -2.44 38.54 -9.68
C ALA A 170 -2.53 37.01 -9.53
N PHE A 171 -3.17 36.32 -10.47
CA PHE A 171 -3.20 34.85 -10.46
C PHE A 171 -1.97 34.31 -11.17
N ALA A 172 -1.03 33.76 -10.40
CA ALA A 172 0.01 32.91 -10.97
C ALA A 172 -0.57 31.56 -11.39
N HIS A 173 -1.33 31.57 -12.47
CA HIS A 173 -1.81 30.32 -13.00
C HIS A 173 -0.62 29.48 -13.47
N GLN A 174 -0.44 28.29 -12.90
CA GLN A 174 -0.36 27.12 -13.76
C GLN A 174 -1.63 27.23 -14.59
N VAL A 175 -1.52 27.70 -15.85
CA VAL A 175 -2.64 28.19 -16.68
C VAL A 175 -3.81 27.24 -16.48
N TYR A 176 -4.82 27.66 -15.69
CA TYR A 176 -6.05 26.92 -15.61
C TYR A 176 -6.67 27.11 -16.98
N GLU A 177 -6.50 26.08 -17.79
CA GLU A 177 -7.00 26.05 -19.13
C GLU A 177 -8.11 25.01 -19.13
N THR A 178 -9.30 25.48 -19.46
CA THR A 178 -10.50 24.66 -19.47
C THR A 178 -10.28 23.45 -20.37
N PRO A 179 -10.69 22.25 -19.95
CA PRO A 179 -10.74 21.07 -20.81
C PRO A 179 -11.39 21.39 -22.17
N GLN A 180 -10.74 20.97 -23.25
CA GLN A 180 -11.18 21.25 -24.62
C GLN A 180 -11.84 20.03 -25.26
N GLY A 181 -13.03 20.22 -25.81
CA GLY A 181 -13.81 19.17 -26.45
C GLY A 181 -14.48 18.21 -25.46
N GLU A 182 -15.28 17.29 -26.00
CA GLU A 182 -16.12 16.38 -25.22
C GLU A 182 -15.29 15.41 -24.37
N ILE A 183 -14.18 14.90 -24.92
CA ILE A 183 -13.32 13.91 -24.27
C ILE A 183 -12.57 14.50 -23.06
N GLU A 184 -11.89 15.65 -23.23
CA GLU A 184 -11.20 16.30 -22.10
C GLU A 184 -12.21 16.68 -21.00
N THR A 185 -13.40 17.15 -21.37
CA THR A 185 -14.45 17.54 -20.41
C THR A 185 -14.99 16.34 -19.64
N ALA A 186 -15.25 15.22 -20.32
CA ALA A 186 -15.71 13.99 -19.67
C ALA A 186 -14.63 13.43 -18.73
N LEU A 187 -13.37 13.44 -19.17
CA LEU A 187 -12.24 12.99 -18.36
C LEU A 187 -12.03 13.88 -17.12
N ALA A 188 -12.11 15.20 -17.27
CA ALA A 188 -12.02 16.15 -16.17
C ALA A 188 -13.14 15.94 -15.14
N THR A 189 -14.36 15.68 -15.60
CA THR A 189 -15.51 15.37 -14.72
C THR A 189 -15.24 14.11 -13.91
N ILE A 190 -14.76 13.04 -14.56
CA ILE A 190 -14.39 11.80 -13.87
C ILE A 190 -13.28 12.04 -12.84
N TRP A 191 -12.27 12.84 -13.17
CA TRP A 191 -11.17 13.17 -12.26
C TRP A 191 -11.64 13.99 -11.05
N CYS A 192 -12.51 14.98 -11.25
CA CYS A 192 -13.11 15.75 -10.16
C CYS A 192 -13.80 14.84 -9.14
N GLU A 193 -14.60 13.87 -9.62
CA GLU A 193 -15.33 12.95 -8.76
C GLU A 193 -14.43 11.94 -8.06
N LEU A 194 -13.40 11.41 -8.74
CA LEU A 194 -12.53 10.37 -8.19
C LEU A 194 -11.47 10.90 -7.23
N LEU A 195 -10.95 12.09 -7.52
CA LEU A 195 -9.89 12.73 -6.72
C LEU A 195 -10.47 13.69 -5.67
N GLU A 196 -11.80 13.88 -5.66
CA GLU A 196 -12.51 14.83 -4.80
C GLU A 196 -11.99 16.27 -4.95
N VAL A 197 -11.71 16.68 -6.19
CA VAL A 197 -11.19 18.01 -6.56
C VAL A 197 -12.25 18.80 -7.32
N GLU A 198 -12.44 20.07 -6.97
CA GLU A 198 -13.50 20.93 -7.55
C GLU A 198 -13.28 21.26 -9.04
N GLN A 199 -12.02 21.44 -9.47
CA GLN A 199 -11.69 21.83 -10.84
C GLN A 199 -10.39 21.15 -11.28
N ILE A 200 -10.39 20.67 -12.53
CA ILE A 200 -9.23 20.06 -13.18
C ILE A 200 -8.88 20.89 -14.43
N SER A 201 -7.64 21.35 -14.52
CA SER A 201 -7.05 21.96 -15.71
C SER A 201 -6.64 20.88 -16.71
N ARG A 202 -6.64 21.21 -18.00
CA ARG A 202 -6.18 20.28 -19.04
C ARG A 202 -4.70 19.89 -18.94
N HIS A 203 -3.91 20.66 -18.17
CA HIS A 203 -2.48 20.40 -17.93
C HIS A 203 -2.22 19.70 -16.59
N ASP A 204 -3.27 19.38 -15.84
CA ASP A 204 -3.14 18.70 -14.55
C ASP A 204 -2.69 17.25 -14.72
N ASN A 205 -1.92 16.77 -13.74
CA ASN A 205 -1.40 15.42 -13.70
C ASN A 205 -2.16 14.55 -12.67
N PHE A 206 -2.64 13.40 -13.11
CA PHE A 206 -3.45 12.48 -12.29
C PHE A 206 -2.77 12.09 -10.96
N PHE A 207 -1.48 11.72 -11.01
CA PHE A 207 -0.74 11.26 -9.83
C PHE A 207 -0.32 12.43 -8.94
N ALA A 208 -0.03 13.60 -9.53
CA ALA A 208 0.25 14.81 -8.77
C ALA A 208 -0.95 15.26 -7.92
N LEU A 209 -2.16 15.03 -8.42
CA LEU A 209 -3.41 15.29 -7.70
C LEU A 209 -3.78 14.20 -6.68
N GLY A 210 -2.92 13.21 -6.47
CA GLY A 210 -3.15 12.13 -5.49
C GLY A 210 -3.81 10.88 -6.09
N GLY A 211 -3.93 10.78 -7.42
CA GLY A 211 -4.34 9.56 -8.09
C GLY A 211 -3.42 8.38 -7.77
N HIS A 212 -4.00 7.19 -7.61
CA HIS A 212 -3.28 5.94 -7.42
C HIS A 212 -3.90 4.83 -8.27
N SER A 213 -3.30 3.64 -8.27
CA SER A 213 -3.69 2.52 -9.14
C SER A 213 -5.18 2.13 -9.01
N LEU A 214 -5.77 2.20 -7.82
CA LEU A 214 -7.21 1.90 -7.63
C LEU A 214 -8.12 2.98 -8.25
N LEU A 215 -7.79 4.27 -8.08
CA LEU A 215 -8.54 5.35 -8.73
C LEU A 215 -8.38 5.29 -10.26
N ALA A 216 -7.21 4.86 -10.74
CA ALA A 216 -7.00 4.57 -12.15
C ALA A 216 -7.94 3.47 -12.68
N ILE A 217 -8.15 2.38 -11.93
CA ILE A 217 -9.12 1.32 -12.29
C ILE A 217 -10.51 1.91 -12.40
N ARG A 218 -10.97 2.62 -11.36
CA ARG A 218 -12.31 3.23 -11.34
C ARG A 218 -12.51 4.22 -12.48
N MET A 219 -11.46 4.97 -12.83
CA MET A 219 -11.48 5.88 -13.98
C MET A 219 -11.64 5.11 -15.29
N ILE A 220 -10.85 4.05 -15.51
CA ILE A 220 -10.91 3.22 -16.71
C ILE A 220 -12.29 2.56 -16.84
N GLU A 221 -12.86 2.05 -15.76
CA GLU A 221 -14.20 1.46 -15.76
C GLU A 221 -15.26 2.48 -16.18
N ARG A 222 -15.22 3.70 -15.61
CA ARG A 222 -16.13 4.78 -15.99
C ARG A 222 -15.97 5.19 -17.45
N LEU A 223 -14.74 5.22 -17.97
CA LEU A 223 -14.46 5.50 -19.38
C LEU A 223 -15.05 4.41 -20.29
N ARG A 224 -14.93 3.13 -19.91
CA ARG A 224 -15.51 2.00 -20.67
C ARG A 224 -17.03 2.11 -20.79
N ARG A 225 -17.72 2.51 -19.71
CA ARG A 225 -19.19 2.76 -19.73
C ARG A 225 -19.60 3.81 -20.76
N MET A 226 -18.69 4.69 -21.14
CA MET A 226 -18.89 5.71 -22.19
C MET A 226 -18.39 5.26 -23.56
N GLY A 227 -17.99 3.98 -23.73
CA GLY A 227 -17.42 3.44 -24.96
C GLY A 227 -15.96 3.83 -25.23
N LEU A 228 -15.29 4.48 -24.27
CA LEU A 228 -13.91 4.93 -24.39
C LEU A 228 -12.96 3.96 -23.67
N GLY A 229 -11.89 3.57 -24.35
CA GLY A 229 -10.89 2.66 -23.85
C GLY A 229 -9.56 3.36 -23.66
N ILE A 230 -8.91 3.10 -22.52
CA ILE A 230 -7.52 3.45 -22.31
C ILE A 230 -6.80 2.31 -21.59
N SER A 231 -5.57 2.05 -22.00
CA SER A 231 -4.74 1.08 -21.28
C SER A 231 -4.21 1.71 -19.99
N VAL A 232 -4.02 0.90 -18.96
CA VAL A 232 -3.43 1.35 -17.70
C VAL A 232 -2.02 1.91 -17.94
N GLN A 233 -1.25 1.27 -18.82
CA GLN A 233 0.08 1.72 -19.20
C GLN A 233 0.04 3.15 -19.77
N THR A 234 -0.91 3.44 -20.65
CA THR A 234 -1.11 4.77 -21.24
C THR A 234 -1.37 5.81 -20.15
N LEU A 235 -2.18 5.49 -19.13
CA LEU A 235 -2.40 6.41 -18.01
C LEU A 235 -1.11 6.67 -17.22
N PHE A 236 -0.32 5.64 -16.95
CA PHE A 236 0.93 5.76 -16.20
C PHE A 236 2.02 6.51 -16.99
N GLN A 237 2.01 6.40 -18.32
CA GLN A 237 2.95 7.09 -19.22
C GLN A 237 2.51 8.52 -19.57
N HIS A 238 1.21 8.75 -19.71
CA HIS A 238 0.60 10.00 -20.16
C HIS A 238 -0.38 10.49 -19.11
N SER A 239 0.13 10.86 -17.95
CA SER A 239 -0.68 11.21 -16.78
C SER A 239 -1.25 12.63 -16.78
N THR A 240 -0.99 13.43 -17.82
CA THR A 240 -1.56 14.78 -18.01
C THR A 240 -2.90 14.71 -18.74
N LEU A 241 -3.93 15.41 -18.27
CA LEU A 241 -5.30 15.29 -18.78
C LEU A 241 -5.41 15.42 -20.31
N SER A 242 -4.82 16.47 -20.90
CA SER A 242 -4.87 16.71 -22.36
C SER A 242 -4.14 15.64 -23.17
N VAL A 243 -3.03 15.12 -22.67
CA VAL A 243 -2.24 14.07 -23.32
C VAL A 243 -2.97 12.72 -23.21
N LEU A 244 -3.56 12.45 -22.04
CA LEU A 244 -4.38 11.28 -21.80
C LEU A 244 -5.60 11.28 -22.72
N ALA A 245 -6.25 12.43 -22.88
CA ALA A 245 -7.42 12.59 -23.74
C ALA A 245 -7.12 12.25 -25.20
N GLN A 246 -5.94 12.61 -25.70
CA GLN A 246 -5.48 12.28 -27.06
C GLN A 246 -5.21 10.80 -27.26
N SER A 247 -4.95 10.07 -26.18
CA SER A 247 -4.62 8.65 -26.20
C SER A 247 -5.85 7.74 -26.01
N LEU A 248 -7.02 8.33 -25.76
CA LEU A 248 -8.28 7.58 -25.67
C LEU A 248 -8.66 7.04 -27.05
N ALA A 249 -8.83 5.72 -27.12
CA ALA A 249 -9.31 5.03 -28.32
C ALA A 249 -10.73 4.53 -28.10
N GLN A 250 -11.42 4.15 -29.18
CA GLN A 250 -12.64 3.35 -29.04
C GLN A 250 -12.29 2.05 -28.33
N HIS A 251 -13.03 1.75 -27.25
CA HIS A 251 -12.81 0.52 -26.51
C HIS A 251 -13.11 -0.68 -27.42
N ARG A 252 -12.11 -1.53 -27.67
CA ARG A 252 -12.31 -2.85 -28.27
C ARG A 252 -12.25 -3.87 -27.14
N GLU A 253 -13.40 -4.27 -26.64
CA GLU A 253 -13.48 -5.40 -25.72
C GLU A 253 -13.01 -6.67 -26.46
N ILE A 254 -12.21 -7.47 -25.76
CA ILE A 254 -11.97 -8.85 -26.18
C ILE A 254 -13.31 -9.56 -26.05
N PRO A 255 -13.93 -10.02 -27.15
CA PRO A 255 -15.21 -10.70 -27.06
C PRO A 255 -14.99 -12.00 -26.30
N VAL A 256 -15.61 -12.11 -25.12
CA VAL A 256 -15.62 -13.36 -24.37
C VAL A 256 -16.54 -14.32 -25.11
N PRO A 257 -16.05 -15.48 -25.57
CA PRO A 257 -16.92 -16.47 -26.21
C PRO A 257 -18.01 -16.92 -25.24
N ASP A 258 -19.22 -17.15 -25.74
CA ASP A 258 -20.32 -17.67 -24.94
C ASP A 258 -20.04 -19.08 -24.41
N ASN A 259 -20.69 -19.46 -23.31
CA ASN A 259 -20.69 -20.82 -22.84
C ASN A 259 -21.56 -21.69 -23.76
N GLY A 260 -20.99 -22.71 -24.40
CA GLY A 260 -21.75 -23.65 -25.22
C GLY A 260 -22.63 -24.60 -24.40
N ILE A 261 -22.41 -24.72 -23.09
CA ILE A 261 -23.11 -25.65 -22.20
C ILE A 261 -24.40 -25.01 -21.66
N THR A 262 -25.52 -25.65 -21.95
CA THR A 262 -26.85 -25.26 -21.46
C THR A 262 -27.39 -26.27 -20.44
N PRO A 263 -28.43 -25.94 -19.65
CA PRO A 263 -29.07 -26.90 -18.74
C PRO A 263 -29.63 -28.16 -19.42
N ASP A 264 -30.01 -28.08 -20.69
CA ASP A 264 -30.55 -29.19 -21.49
C ASP A 264 -29.45 -30.03 -22.19
N THR A 265 -28.17 -29.68 -21.96
CA THR A 265 -27.05 -30.37 -22.58
C THR A 265 -26.92 -31.79 -22.04
N VAL A 266 -26.92 -32.77 -22.96
CA VAL A 266 -26.82 -34.21 -22.65
C VAL A 266 -25.50 -34.83 -23.11
N VAL A 267 -24.77 -34.15 -24.00
CA VAL A 267 -23.46 -34.56 -24.52
C VAL A 267 -22.59 -33.31 -24.62
N LEU A 268 -21.35 -33.40 -24.14
CA LEU A 268 -20.34 -32.35 -24.26
C LEU A 268 -19.42 -32.67 -25.44
N THR A 269 -19.10 -31.64 -26.24
CA THR A 269 -18.20 -31.74 -27.40
C THR A 269 -17.12 -30.66 -27.33
N PRO A 270 -15.93 -30.86 -27.91
CA PRO A 270 -14.84 -29.88 -27.87
C PRO A 270 -15.24 -28.48 -28.35
N GLU A 271 -16.10 -28.38 -29.36
CA GLU A 271 -16.55 -27.10 -29.93
C GLU A 271 -17.37 -26.26 -28.93
N MET A 272 -17.92 -26.87 -27.89
CA MET A 272 -18.67 -26.18 -26.83
C MET A 272 -17.75 -25.51 -25.80
N LEU A 273 -16.44 -25.80 -25.84
CA LEU A 273 -15.45 -25.39 -24.83
C LEU A 273 -14.42 -24.41 -25.43
N PRO A 274 -14.81 -23.18 -25.82
CA PRO A 274 -13.93 -22.27 -26.59
C PRO A 274 -12.71 -21.74 -25.81
N LEU A 275 -12.65 -21.98 -24.50
CA LEU A 275 -11.60 -21.48 -23.61
C LEU A 275 -10.63 -22.58 -23.14
N ILE A 276 -10.72 -23.79 -23.70
CA ILE A 276 -9.78 -24.89 -23.44
C ILE A 276 -9.72 -25.84 -24.63
N ASP A 277 -8.52 -26.34 -24.93
CA ASP A 277 -8.31 -27.29 -26.01
C ASP A 277 -8.32 -28.71 -25.43
N LEU A 278 -9.46 -29.41 -25.49
CA LEU A 278 -9.62 -30.79 -25.02
C LEU A 278 -10.09 -31.72 -26.14
N THR A 279 -9.64 -32.97 -26.09
CA THR A 279 -10.17 -34.08 -26.90
C THR A 279 -11.46 -34.63 -26.28
N GLN A 280 -12.28 -35.33 -27.08
CA GLN A 280 -13.52 -35.96 -26.56
C GLN A 280 -13.25 -36.92 -25.41
N SER A 281 -12.17 -37.72 -25.48
CA SER A 281 -11.81 -38.65 -24.41
C SER A 281 -11.46 -37.96 -23.09
N GLU A 282 -10.87 -36.77 -23.17
CA GLU A 282 -10.55 -35.96 -21.98
C GLU A 282 -11.82 -35.36 -21.37
N ILE A 283 -12.76 -34.92 -22.21
CA ILE A 283 -14.07 -34.43 -21.77
C ILE A 283 -14.86 -35.55 -21.07
N ASP A 284 -14.90 -36.74 -21.67
CA ASP A 284 -15.56 -37.91 -21.08
C ASP A 284 -14.92 -38.27 -19.73
N HIS A 285 -13.59 -38.18 -19.61
CA HIS A 285 -12.88 -38.39 -18.35
C HIS A 285 -13.27 -37.38 -17.26
N ILE A 286 -13.41 -36.10 -17.61
CA ILE A 286 -13.89 -35.06 -16.68
C ILE A 286 -15.30 -35.41 -16.21
N VAL A 287 -16.20 -35.78 -17.12
CA VAL A 287 -17.59 -36.13 -16.81
C VAL A 287 -17.69 -37.27 -15.79
N GLU A 288 -16.83 -38.28 -15.90
CA GLU A 288 -16.79 -39.42 -14.97
C GLU A 288 -16.39 -39.03 -13.53
N GLN A 289 -15.60 -37.96 -13.38
CA GLN A 289 -15.11 -37.51 -12.07
C GLN A 289 -16.08 -36.55 -11.36
N VAL A 290 -16.95 -35.87 -12.10
CA VAL A 290 -17.86 -34.86 -11.53
C VAL A 290 -19.07 -35.52 -10.85
N PRO A 291 -19.33 -35.24 -9.56
CA PRO A 291 -20.55 -35.70 -8.91
C PRO A 291 -21.81 -35.20 -9.64
N GLY A 292 -22.67 -36.12 -10.06
CA GLY A 292 -23.86 -35.83 -10.86
C GLY A 292 -23.61 -35.79 -12.38
N GLY A 293 -22.38 -36.03 -12.84
CA GLY A 293 -22.01 -36.10 -14.26
C GLY A 293 -22.33 -34.81 -15.02
N ILE A 294 -22.65 -34.94 -16.32
CA ILE A 294 -22.98 -33.80 -17.21
C ILE A 294 -24.08 -32.90 -16.64
N ALA A 295 -25.07 -33.48 -15.95
CA ALA A 295 -26.18 -32.73 -15.38
C ALA A 295 -25.72 -31.72 -14.31
N ASN A 296 -24.55 -31.91 -13.71
CA ASN A 296 -23.97 -30.97 -12.76
C ASN A 296 -22.86 -30.09 -13.37
N ILE A 297 -22.46 -30.26 -14.63
CA ILE A 297 -21.42 -29.41 -15.25
C ILE A 297 -22.03 -28.17 -15.88
N GLN A 298 -21.73 -26.99 -15.32
CA GLN A 298 -22.13 -25.70 -15.89
C GLN A 298 -21.16 -25.24 -16.99
N ASP A 299 -19.85 -25.41 -16.78
CA ASP A 299 -18.82 -24.83 -17.65
C ASP A 299 -17.49 -25.59 -17.51
N ILE A 300 -16.65 -25.55 -18.56
CA ILE A 300 -15.29 -26.10 -18.54
C ILE A 300 -14.36 -25.16 -19.31
N TYR A 301 -13.29 -24.71 -18.67
CA TYR A 301 -12.29 -23.83 -19.28
C TYR A 301 -10.89 -24.01 -18.66
N ALA A 302 -9.85 -23.51 -19.32
CA ALA A 302 -8.47 -23.67 -18.86
C ALA A 302 -8.20 -22.89 -17.56
N LEU A 303 -7.13 -23.23 -16.86
CA LEU A 303 -6.65 -22.44 -15.72
C LEU A 303 -6.12 -21.08 -16.19
N SER A 304 -6.20 -20.09 -15.31
CA SER A 304 -5.43 -18.86 -15.49
C SER A 304 -3.94 -19.14 -15.27
N PRO A 305 -3.02 -18.34 -15.84
CA PRO A 305 -1.58 -18.57 -15.69
C PRO A 305 -1.06 -18.62 -14.24
N LEU A 306 -1.69 -17.91 -13.31
CA LEU A 306 -1.36 -18.05 -11.89
C LEU A 306 -1.93 -19.34 -11.29
N GLN A 307 -3.18 -19.70 -11.63
CA GLN A 307 -3.78 -20.97 -11.18
C GLN A 307 -2.92 -22.16 -11.63
N ASP A 308 -2.39 -22.15 -12.86
CA ASP A 308 -1.44 -23.17 -13.34
C ASP A 308 -0.19 -23.27 -12.46
N GLY A 309 0.39 -22.12 -12.07
CA GLY A 309 1.55 -22.08 -11.18
C GLY A 309 1.25 -22.62 -9.77
N ILE A 310 0.10 -22.27 -9.22
CA ILE A 310 -0.36 -22.78 -7.91
C ILE A 310 -0.60 -24.28 -7.98
N LEU A 311 -1.27 -24.78 -9.01
CA LEU A 311 -1.50 -26.20 -9.21
C LEU A 311 -0.16 -26.95 -9.32
N PHE A 312 0.81 -26.42 -10.06
CA PHE A 312 2.14 -27.01 -10.15
C PHE A 312 2.82 -27.14 -8.78
N HIS A 313 2.76 -26.12 -7.93
CA HIS A 313 3.30 -26.17 -6.57
C HIS A 313 2.55 -27.16 -5.67
N HIS A 314 1.22 -27.21 -5.77
CA HIS A 314 0.41 -28.22 -5.08
C HIS A 314 0.84 -29.64 -5.49
N LEU A 315 1.14 -29.89 -6.76
CA LEU A 315 1.60 -31.21 -7.22
C LEU A 315 3.02 -31.55 -6.78
N LEU A 316 3.89 -30.56 -6.57
CA LEU A 316 5.26 -30.76 -6.08
C LEU A 316 5.36 -30.93 -4.55
N ALA A 317 4.43 -30.34 -3.80
CA ALA A 317 4.41 -30.47 -2.36
C ALA A 317 4.03 -31.92 -1.96
N ASN A 318 5.00 -32.63 -1.35
CA ASN A 318 4.83 -34.03 -0.94
C ASN A 318 3.92 -34.19 0.29
N GLU A 319 3.87 -33.17 1.16
CA GLU A 319 3.04 -33.10 2.36
C GLU A 319 2.45 -31.67 2.45
N GLY A 320 1.21 -31.57 2.89
CA GLY A 320 0.55 -30.27 3.09
C GLY A 320 0.15 -29.51 1.83
N ASP A 321 -0.65 -28.48 2.02
CA ASP A 321 -1.08 -27.55 0.98
C ASP A 321 -0.74 -26.11 1.39
N PRO A 322 0.33 -25.56 0.84
CA PRO A 322 0.82 -24.22 1.18
C PRO A 322 -0.04 -23.08 0.61
N TYR A 323 -1.02 -23.41 -0.25
CA TYR A 323 -1.99 -22.45 -0.78
C TYR A 323 -3.36 -22.57 -0.09
N LEU A 324 -3.42 -23.28 1.04
CA LEU A 324 -4.61 -23.38 1.88
C LEU A 324 -4.65 -22.23 2.90
N LEU A 325 -5.63 -21.34 2.73
CA LEU A 325 -5.94 -20.27 3.67
C LEU A 325 -6.78 -20.77 4.82
N ILE A 326 -6.44 -20.35 6.03
CA ILE A 326 -7.17 -20.69 7.25
C ILE A 326 -7.66 -19.43 7.93
N THR A 327 -8.94 -19.40 8.29
CA THR A 327 -9.55 -18.32 9.07
C THR A 327 -10.35 -18.90 10.23
N GLN A 328 -10.27 -18.27 11.40
CA GLN A 328 -11.02 -18.65 12.59
C GLN A 328 -11.96 -17.55 13.04
N GLN A 329 -13.18 -17.96 13.37
CA GLN A 329 -14.24 -17.08 13.88
C GLN A 329 -14.95 -17.74 15.06
N ALA A 330 -15.36 -16.94 16.04
CA ALA A 330 -16.26 -17.36 17.10
C ALA A 330 -17.67 -16.82 16.88
N PHE A 331 -18.65 -17.64 17.19
CA PHE A 331 -20.08 -17.35 17.09
C PHE A 331 -20.73 -17.47 18.46
N ALA A 332 -21.59 -16.52 18.80
CA ALA A 332 -22.28 -16.45 20.08
C ALA A 332 -23.25 -17.63 20.31
N ASP A 333 -23.80 -18.23 19.25
CA ASP A 333 -24.69 -19.38 19.37
C ASP A 333 -24.77 -20.18 18.06
N ARG A 334 -25.35 -21.38 18.15
CA ARG A 334 -25.51 -22.30 17.01
C ARG A 334 -26.45 -21.75 15.92
N SER A 335 -27.48 -20.99 16.30
CA SER A 335 -28.47 -20.45 15.34
C SER A 335 -27.84 -19.38 14.45
N LEU A 336 -27.00 -18.50 15.02
CA LEU A 336 -26.23 -17.54 14.25
C LEU A 336 -25.23 -18.22 13.31
N LEU A 337 -24.52 -19.25 13.79
CA LEU A 337 -23.62 -20.06 12.97
C LEU A 337 -24.35 -20.74 11.80
N GLU A 338 -25.50 -21.38 12.05
CA GLU A 338 -26.29 -22.04 11.00
C GLU A 338 -26.83 -21.03 9.97
N ARG A 339 -27.30 -19.85 10.41
CA ARG A 339 -27.70 -18.76 9.49
C ARG A 339 -26.53 -18.26 8.65
N TYR A 340 -25.35 -18.13 9.26
CA TYR A 340 -24.13 -17.73 8.56
C TYR A 340 -23.76 -18.76 7.47
N LEU A 341 -23.70 -20.05 7.81
CA LEU A 341 -23.40 -21.12 6.85
C LEU A 341 -24.43 -21.20 5.71
N ALA A 342 -25.72 -20.98 6.03
CA ALA A 342 -26.76 -20.90 5.00
C ALA A 342 -26.56 -19.70 4.06
N ALA A 343 -26.16 -18.54 4.59
CA ALA A 343 -25.83 -17.37 3.78
C ALA A 343 -24.59 -17.62 2.91
N VAL A 344 -23.56 -18.28 3.43
CA VAL A 344 -22.39 -18.69 2.64
C VAL A 344 -22.80 -19.64 1.50
N GLN A 345 -23.72 -20.59 1.74
CA GLN A 345 -24.20 -21.48 0.67
C GLN A 345 -24.85 -20.68 -0.45
N GLN A 346 -25.65 -19.65 -0.13
CA GLN A 346 -26.25 -18.79 -1.15
C GLN A 346 -25.20 -18.03 -1.98
N VAL A 347 -24.10 -17.63 -1.36
CA VAL A 347 -22.97 -16.98 -2.05
C VAL A 347 -22.25 -17.99 -2.94
N VAL A 348 -22.04 -19.22 -2.47
CA VAL A 348 -21.49 -20.32 -3.28
C VAL A 348 -22.37 -20.59 -4.50
N ASP A 349 -23.70 -20.67 -4.32
CA ASP A 349 -24.64 -20.89 -5.43
C ASP A 349 -24.62 -19.75 -6.46
N ARG A 350 -24.31 -18.53 -6.01
CA ARG A 350 -24.27 -17.32 -6.83
C ARG A 350 -22.99 -17.19 -7.67
N HIS A 351 -21.83 -17.67 -7.19
CA HIS A 351 -20.54 -17.42 -7.81
C HIS A 351 -19.89 -18.70 -8.35
N ASP A 352 -19.72 -18.77 -9.68
CA ASP A 352 -19.14 -19.92 -10.40
C ASP A 352 -17.83 -20.43 -9.79
N ILE A 353 -16.91 -19.52 -9.45
CA ILE A 353 -15.58 -19.88 -8.95
C ILE A 353 -15.63 -20.65 -7.62
N LEU A 354 -16.60 -20.35 -6.76
CA LEU A 354 -16.75 -21.03 -5.47
C LEU A 354 -17.27 -22.47 -5.66
N ARG A 355 -17.86 -22.77 -6.82
CA ARG A 355 -18.38 -24.08 -7.24
C ARG A 355 -17.44 -24.80 -8.20
N THR A 356 -16.22 -24.31 -8.37
CA THR A 356 -15.26 -24.82 -9.35
C THR A 356 -14.36 -25.89 -8.75
N ALA A 357 -14.19 -26.99 -9.49
CA ALA A 357 -13.20 -28.03 -9.24
C ALA A 357 -12.06 -27.92 -10.27
N PHE A 358 -10.89 -28.47 -9.95
CA PHE A 358 -9.72 -28.49 -10.82
C PHE A 358 -9.37 -29.93 -11.16
N VAL A 359 -9.34 -30.25 -12.46
CA VAL A 359 -9.02 -31.58 -12.97
C VAL A 359 -7.75 -31.48 -13.81
N TRP A 360 -6.79 -32.37 -13.59
CA TRP A 360 -5.53 -32.39 -14.34
C TRP A 360 -5.06 -33.82 -14.65
N SER A 361 -5.42 -34.79 -13.80
CA SER A 361 -5.09 -36.19 -14.02
C SER A 361 -5.78 -36.68 -15.28
N GLY A 362 -5.03 -37.29 -16.20
CA GLY A 362 -5.56 -37.80 -17.46
C GLY A 362 -5.86 -36.74 -18.52
N LEU A 363 -5.49 -35.47 -18.30
CA LEU A 363 -5.68 -34.38 -19.26
C LEU A 363 -4.34 -33.86 -19.79
N SER A 364 -4.33 -33.41 -21.05
CA SER A 364 -3.20 -32.73 -21.68
C SER A 364 -3.01 -31.30 -21.16
N VAL A 365 -4.10 -30.64 -20.79
CA VAL A 365 -4.13 -29.34 -20.13
C VAL A 365 -5.06 -29.40 -18.92
N PRO A 366 -4.68 -28.83 -17.76
CA PRO A 366 -5.56 -28.81 -16.61
C PRO A 366 -6.80 -27.96 -16.89
N ALA A 367 -7.93 -28.38 -16.32
CA ALA A 367 -9.24 -27.80 -16.56
C ALA A 367 -9.89 -27.33 -15.24
N GLN A 368 -10.52 -26.17 -15.30
CA GLN A 368 -11.51 -25.71 -14.34
C GLN A 368 -12.87 -26.28 -14.75
N VAL A 369 -13.58 -26.90 -13.82
CA VAL A 369 -14.90 -27.50 -14.02
C VAL A 369 -15.88 -26.83 -13.07
N VAL A 370 -16.78 -26.00 -13.60
CA VAL A 370 -17.78 -25.27 -12.81
C VAL A 370 -18.99 -26.18 -12.59
N CYS A 371 -19.29 -26.50 -11.33
CA CYS A 371 -20.43 -27.35 -10.98
C CYS A 371 -21.69 -26.52 -10.76
N ARG A 372 -22.84 -26.86 -11.38
CA ARG A 372 -24.17 -26.23 -11.17
C ARG A 372 -24.54 -26.17 -9.69
N GLN A 373 -24.26 -27.23 -8.94
CA GLN A 373 -24.49 -27.32 -7.52
C GLN A 373 -23.25 -27.89 -6.83
N ALA A 374 -22.83 -27.23 -5.76
CA ALA A 374 -21.70 -27.63 -4.93
C ALA A 374 -22.07 -27.36 -3.46
N PRO A 375 -22.60 -28.36 -2.72
CA PRO A 375 -23.00 -28.16 -1.34
C PRO A 375 -21.76 -27.91 -0.45
N LEU A 376 -21.88 -26.98 0.49
CA LEU A 376 -20.85 -26.69 1.48
C LEU A 376 -20.54 -27.93 2.31
N SER A 377 -19.24 -28.20 2.47
CA SER A 377 -18.76 -29.26 3.35
C SER A 377 -18.52 -28.69 4.75
N VAL A 378 -19.42 -29.02 5.67
CA VAL A 378 -19.34 -28.63 7.09
C VAL A 378 -19.08 -29.88 7.94
N THR A 379 -17.98 -29.88 8.69
CA THR A 379 -17.61 -30.97 9.60
C THR A 379 -17.76 -30.51 11.05
N GLU A 380 -18.65 -31.14 11.81
CA GLU A 380 -18.77 -30.89 13.26
C GLU A 380 -17.81 -31.81 14.03
N LEU A 381 -16.91 -31.23 14.82
CA LEU A 381 -15.97 -31.96 15.67
C LEU A 381 -16.25 -31.67 17.15
N THR A 382 -15.99 -32.68 17.98
CA THR A 382 -15.93 -32.52 19.44
C THR A 382 -14.47 -32.55 19.87
N LEU A 383 -13.99 -31.43 20.42
CA LEU A 383 -12.65 -31.28 20.97
C LEU A 383 -12.72 -31.02 22.47
N ASN A 384 -11.67 -31.38 23.19
CA ASN A 384 -11.63 -31.28 24.64
C ASN A 384 -10.78 -30.09 25.07
N LEU A 385 -11.38 -29.14 25.80
CA LEU A 385 -10.66 -27.97 26.34
C LEU A 385 -9.49 -28.34 27.27
N ALA A 386 -9.49 -29.54 27.84
CA ALA A 386 -8.38 -30.02 28.67
C ALA A 386 -7.08 -30.23 27.87
N ASP A 387 -7.17 -30.43 26.55
CA ASP A 387 -6.02 -30.68 25.67
C ASP A 387 -5.40 -29.37 25.12
N GLY A 388 -5.94 -28.22 25.51
CA GLY A 388 -5.51 -26.87 25.09
C GLY A 388 -6.65 -26.04 24.51
N PRO A 389 -6.40 -24.77 24.14
CA PRO A 389 -7.37 -23.94 23.44
C PRO A 389 -7.90 -24.63 22.18
N ILE A 390 -9.21 -24.52 21.92
CA ILE A 390 -9.84 -25.12 20.72
C ILE A 390 -9.19 -24.61 19.43
N SER A 391 -8.85 -23.31 19.41
CA SER A 391 -8.14 -22.68 18.29
C SER A 391 -6.82 -23.40 17.97
N ASP A 392 -5.98 -23.65 18.98
CA ASP A 392 -4.68 -24.31 18.81
C ASP A 392 -4.84 -25.76 18.33
N GLN A 393 -5.83 -26.49 18.88
CA GLN A 393 -6.12 -27.87 18.46
C GLN A 393 -6.59 -27.94 17.00
N LEU A 394 -7.44 -27.00 16.58
CA LEU A 394 -7.87 -26.88 15.18
C LEU A 394 -6.68 -26.54 14.27
N PHE A 395 -5.84 -25.59 14.67
CA PHE A 395 -4.64 -25.23 13.93
C PHE A 395 -3.67 -26.41 13.76
N GLN A 396 -3.40 -27.18 14.82
CA GLN A 396 -2.52 -28.34 14.72
C GLN A 396 -3.08 -29.45 13.82
N ARG A 397 -4.40 -29.64 13.84
CA ARG A 397 -5.07 -30.70 13.08
C ARG A 397 -5.20 -30.38 11.59
N PHE A 398 -5.43 -29.12 11.27
CA PHE A 398 -5.60 -28.63 9.91
C PHE A 398 -4.40 -27.80 9.44
N ASP A 399 -3.23 -28.01 10.03
CA ASP A 399 -2.00 -27.31 9.67
C ASP A 399 -1.73 -27.44 8.16
N PRO A 400 -1.67 -26.33 7.40
CA PRO A 400 -1.38 -26.35 5.97
C PRO A 400 -0.10 -27.11 5.62
N CYS A 401 0.86 -27.24 6.54
CA CYS A 401 2.08 -28.02 6.30
C CYS A 401 1.83 -29.54 6.18
N ARG A 402 0.66 -30.02 6.61
CA ARG A 402 0.33 -31.46 6.69
C ARG A 402 -1.06 -31.80 6.13
N TYR A 403 -1.96 -30.84 6.10
CA TYR A 403 -3.34 -31.00 5.65
C TYR A 403 -3.50 -30.52 4.20
N ARG A 404 -4.32 -31.23 3.42
CA ARG A 404 -4.64 -30.89 2.03
C ARG A 404 -6.14 -31.05 1.80
N ILE A 405 -6.67 -30.29 0.86
CA ILE A 405 -8.01 -30.54 0.31
C ILE A 405 -7.89 -31.16 -1.09
N ASP A 406 -8.86 -31.99 -1.46
CA ASP A 406 -8.95 -32.53 -2.82
C ASP A 406 -9.42 -31.43 -3.79
N LEU A 407 -8.52 -30.99 -4.65
CA LEU A 407 -8.78 -29.95 -5.64
C LEU A 407 -9.79 -30.39 -6.72
N GLY A 408 -9.97 -31.71 -6.90
CA GLY A 408 -10.94 -32.29 -7.83
C GLY A 408 -12.39 -32.24 -7.34
N GLN A 409 -12.65 -31.76 -6.12
CA GLN A 409 -13.99 -31.75 -5.52
C GLN A 409 -14.44 -30.35 -5.07
N ALA A 410 -15.30 -29.71 -5.86
CA ALA A 410 -15.95 -28.46 -5.46
C ALA A 410 -16.91 -28.66 -4.26
N PRO A 411 -17.13 -27.63 -3.42
CA PRO A 411 -16.43 -26.33 -3.42
C PRO A 411 -15.05 -26.44 -2.77
N LEU A 412 -14.04 -25.67 -3.21
CA LEU A 412 -12.72 -25.60 -2.53
C LEU A 412 -12.75 -24.69 -1.28
N LEU A 413 -13.90 -24.69 -0.59
CA LEU A 413 -14.24 -23.98 0.63
C LEU A 413 -14.83 -25.01 1.61
N ARG A 414 -14.15 -25.22 2.75
CA ARG A 414 -14.55 -26.19 3.78
C ARG A 414 -14.70 -25.48 5.13
N PHE A 415 -15.63 -25.99 5.93
CA PHE A 415 -15.89 -25.49 7.27
C PHE A 415 -15.76 -26.60 8.30
N VAL A 416 -15.11 -26.29 9.42
CA VAL A 416 -15.06 -27.16 10.59
C VAL A 416 -15.65 -26.40 11.77
N VAL A 417 -16.64 -26.98 12.42
CA VAL A 417 -17.36 -26.36 13.54
C VAL A 417 -17.10 -27.13 14.82
N VAL A 418 -16.79 -26.40 15.90
CA VAL A 418 -16.52 -26.96 17.21
C VAL A 418 -17.30 -26.17 18.26
N GLN A 419 -17.95 -26.88 19.16
CA GLN A 419 -18.54 -26.26 20.34
C GLN A 419 -17.45 -26.00 21.39
N GLU A 420 -17.17 -24.74 21.70
CA GLU A 420 -16.22 -24.38 22.76
C GLU A 420 -16.92 -24.37 24.12
N THR A 421 -18.10 -23.75 24.21
CA THR A 421 -18.96 -23.78 25.40
C THR A 421 -20.42 -23.93 25.00
N ASN A 422 -21.32 -24.07 25.99
CA ASN A 422 -22.77 -24.17 25.73
C ASN A 422 -23.33 -23.00 24.91
N SER A 423 -22.65 -21.85 24.89
CA SER A 423 -23.04 -20.63 24.18
C SER A 423 -21.87 -20.02 23.40
N ARG A 424 -20.97 -20.84 22.85
CA ARG A 424 -19.90 -20.36 21.97
C ARG A 424 -19.44 -21.45 21.01
N TRP A 425 -19.41 -21.12 19.73
CA TRP A 425 -19.01 -22.01 18.65
C TRP A 425 -17.84 -21.43 17.90
N ILE A 426 -16.85 -22.27 17.59
CA ILE A 426 -15.69 -21.92 16.78
C ILE A 426 -15.90 -22.48 15.39
N LEU A 427 -15.71 -21.64 14.38
CA LEU A 427 -15.71 -21.99 12.97
C LEU A 427 -14.28 -21.83 12.44
N LEU A 428 -13.74 -22.91 11.90
CA LEU A 428 -12.55 -22.89 11.06
C LEU A 428 -12.99 -22.91 9.60
N GLN A 429 -12.63 -21.89 8.84
CA GLN A 429 -12.80 -21.82 7.40
C GLN A 429 -11.48 -22.21 6.73
N LEU A 430 -11.55 -23.12 5.76
CA LEU A 430 -10.44 -23.50 4.89
C LEU A 430 -10.81 -23.13 3.46
N LEU A 431 -10.03 -22.26 2.82
CA LEU A 431 -10.23 -21.86 1.42
C LEU A 431 -8.93 -22.05 0.64
N HIS A 432 -9.00 -22.67 -0.53
CA HIS A 432 -7.82 -22.80 -1.38
C HIS A 432 -7.65 -21.58 -2.29
N HIS A 433 -6.42 -21.04 -2.39
CA HIS A 433 -6.14 -19.84 -3.19
C HIS A 433 -6.52 -19.96 -4.68
N LEU A 434 -6.63 -21.17 -5.24
CA LEU A 434 -7.09 -21.38 -6.61
C LEU A 434 -8.48 -20.75 -6.90
N ILE A 435 -9.35 -20.66 -5.90
CA ILE A 435 -10.70 -20.10 -6.06
C ILE A 435 -10.86 -18.68 -5.51
N GLY A 436 -9.81 -18.09 -4.93
CA GLY A 436 -9.94 -16.78 -4.31
C GLY A 436 -8.65 -16.14 -3.81
N ASP A 437 -8.61 -14.82 -3.92
CA ASP A 437 -7.68 -13.92 -3.27
C ASP A 437 -8.33 -13.18 -2.08
N HIS A 438 -7.59 -12.29 -1.43
CA HIS A 438 -8.11 -11.45 -0.34
C HIS A 438 -9.39 -10.68 -0.74
N THR A 439 -9.43 -10.12 -1.94
CA THR A 439 -10.62 -9.40 -2.45
C THR A 439 -11.82 -10.33 -2.56
N THR A 440 -11.61 -11.59 -2.95
CA THR A 440 -12.68 -12.59 -2.97
C THR A 440 -13.29 -12.81 -1.58
N LEU A 441 -12.46 -12.86 -0.53
CA LEU A 441 -12.94 -12.95 0.85
C LEU A 441 -13.71 -11.70 1.28
N ASP A 442 -13.26 -10.51 0.90
CA ASP A 442 -13.95 -9.25 1.20
C ASP A 442 -15.33 -9.18 0.55
N VAL A 443 -15.42 -9.52 -0.75
CA VAL A 443 -16.70 -9.57 -1.47
C VAL A 443 -17.58 -10.66 -0.87
N MET A 444 -17.04 -11.84 -0.56
CA MET A 444 -17.79 -12.94 0.07
C MET A 444 -18.38 -12.49 1.41
N ASN A 445 -17.58 -11.85 2.26
CA ASN A 445 -18.04 -11.31 3.54
C ASN A 445 -19.13 -10.26 3.34
N HIS A 446 -18.96 -9.33 2.40
CA HIS A 446 -19.97 -8.32 2.10
C HIS A 446 -21.30 -8.94 1.64
N GLU A 447 -21.25 -9.92 0.74
CA GLU A 447 -22.46 -10.60 0.26
C GLU A 447 -23.13 -11.44 1.34
N VAL A 448 -22.35 -12.17 2.17
CA VAL A 448 -22.89 -12.88 3.34
C VAL A 448 -23.65 -11.93 4.26
N GLN A 449 -23.11 -10.73 4.52
CA GLN A 449 -23.82 -9.71 5.30
C GLN A 449 -25.11 -9.26 4.61
N ALA A 450 -25.10 -9.07 3.29
CA ALA A 450 -26.30 -8.71 2.54
C ALA A 450 -27.38 -9.81 2.63
N TYR A 451 -27.01 -11.08 2.56
CA TYR A 451 -27.94 -12.21 2.77
C TYR A 451 -28.51 -12.23 4.19
N LEU A 452 -27.66 -12.10 5.21
CA LEU A 452 -28.10 -12.08 6.62
C LEU A 452 -29.02 -10.88 6.92
N ALA A 453 -28.81 -9.74 6.26
CA ALA A 453 -29.63 -8.54 6.40
C ALA A 453 -30.89 -8.54 5.52
N GLY A 454 -31.13 -9.58 4.71
CA GLY A 454 -32.26 -9.64 3.77
C GLY A 454 -32.18 -8.62 2.63
N ARG A 455 -30.96 -8.19 2.26
CA ARG A 455 -30.66 -7.18 1.24
C ARG A 455 -30.09 -7.79 -0.06
N ALA A 456 -30.19 -9.11 -0.24
CA ALA A 456 -29.59 -9.83 -1.38
C ALA A 456 -30.06 -9.31 -2.75
N GLU A 457 -31.30 -8.82 -2.87
CA GLU A 457 -31.83 -8.24 -4.12
C GLU A 457 -31.10 -6.97 -4.58
N ARG A 458 -30.33 -6.33 -3.69
CA ARG A 458 -29.53 -5.13 -4.01
C ARG A 458 -28.13 -5.47 -4.53
N LEU A 459 -27.75 -6.74 -4.52
CA LEU A 459 -26.43 -7.18 -4.99
C LEU A 459 -26.36 -7.12 -6.52
N PRO A 460 -25.30 -6.53 -7.10
CA PRO A 460 -25.10 -6.49 -8.55
C PRO A 460 -24.91 -7.90 -9.10
N ALA A 461 -25.24 -8.13 -10.37
CA ALA A 461 -25.03 -9.43 -11.00
C ALA A 461 -23.57 -9.89 -10.85
N PRO A 462 -23.31 -11.17 -10.50
CA PRO A 462 -21.96 -11.66 -10.28
C PRO A 462 -21.20 -11.72 -11.62
N THR A 463 -19.97 -11.24 -11.63
CA THR A 463 -19.09 -11.32 -12.81
C THR A 463 -18.48 -12.72 -12.92
N PRO A 464 -18.70 -13.46 -14.02
CA PRO A 464 -18.14 -14.80 -14.18
C PRO A 464 -16.61 -14.80 -14.30
N PHE A 465 -15.93 -15.68 -13.57
CA PHE A 465 -14.46 -15.79 -13.60
C PHE A 465 -13.91 -16.17 -14.99
N ARG A 466 -14.71 -16.83 -15.83
CA ARG A 466 -14.35 -17.14 -17.24
C ARG A 466 -13.97 -15.91 -18.06
N HIS A 467 -14.44 -14.71 -17.69
CA HIS A 467 -14.06 -13.47 -18.36
C HIS A 467 -12.55 -13.21 -18.22
N LEU A 468 -11.98 -13.43 -17.03
CA LEU A 468 -10.53 -13.32 -16.80
C LEU A 468 -9.75 -14.35 -17.63
N VAL A 469 -10.25 -15.59 -17.68
CA VAL A 469 -9.61 -16.67 -18.46
C VAL A 469 -9.61 -16.33 -19.96
N ALA A 470 -10.71 -15.79 -20.47
CA ALA A 470 -10.79 -15.32 -21.84
C ALA A 470 -9.79 -14.20 -22.12
N GLN A 471 -9.64 -13.23 -21.21
CA GLN A 471 -8.66 -12.15 -21.35
C GLN A 471 -7.21 -12.66 -21.32
N ALA A 472 -6.90 -13.59 -20.42
CA ALA A 472 -5.56 -14.19 -20.34
C ALA A 472 -5.19 -14.98 -21.61
N ARG A 473 -6.17 -15.63 -22.26
CA ARG A 473 -5.93 -16.46 -23.46
C ARG A 473 -6.02 -15.69 -24.78
N LEU A 474 -6.97 -14.76 -24.89
CA LEU A 474 -7.28 -14.04 -26.12
C LEU A 474 -6.71 -12.61 -26.16
N GLY A 475 -6.12 -12.16 -25.04
CA GLY A 475 -5.49 -10.85 -24.92
C GLY A 475 -4.11 -10.80 -25.56
N VAL A 476 -3.11 -10.41 -24.78
CA VAL A 476 -1.73 -10.25 -25.27
C VAL A 476 -1.16 -11.60 -25.69
N SER A 477 -0.48 -11.63 -26.83
CA SER A 477 0.07 -12.87 -27.35
C SER A 477 1.27 -13.36 -26.51
N GLN A 478 1.49 -14.68 -26.46
CA GLN A 478 2.68 -15.23 -25.78
C GLN A 478 3.99 -14.63 -26.33
N ALA A 479 4.08 -14.37 -27.63
CA ALA A 479 5.27 -13.78 -28.25
C ALA A 479 5.55 -12.35 -27.74
N GLU A 480 4.50 -11.55 -27.50
CA GLU A 480 4.64 -10.21 -26.93
C GLU A 480 5.05 -10.26 -25.46
N HIS A 481 4.47 -11.18 -24.67
CA HIS A 481 4.94 -11.43 -23.30
C HIS A 481 6.42 -11.80 -23.30
N THR A 482 6.84 -12.74 -24.15
CA THR A 482 8.24 -13.16 -24.25
C THR A 482 9.14 -11.97 -24.59
N ARG A 483 8.82 -11.17 -25.61
CA ARG A 483 9.62 -9.99 -25.96
C ARG A 483 9.78 -9.03 -24.78
N PHE A 484 8.69 -8.69 -24.10
CA PHE A 484 8.72 -7.78 -22.96
C PHE A 484 9.62 -8.31 -21.82
N PHE A 485 9.48 -9.59 -21.45
CA PHE A 485 10.31 -10.17 -20.40
C PHE A 485 11.74 -10.40 -20.83
N THR A 486 12.02 -10.71 -22.10
CA THR A 486 13.39 -10.75 -22.62
C THR A 486 14.06 -9.38 -22.50
N ASP A 487 13.38 -8.31 -22.90
CA ASP A 487 13.92 -6.95 -22.77
C ASP A 487 14.23 -6.57 -21.30
N MET A 488 13.42 -7.07 -20.35
CA MET A 488 13.63 -6.82 -18.92
C MET A 488 14.70 -7.73 -18.29
N LEU A 489 14.74 -9.02 -18.65
CA LEU A 489 15.41 -10.07 -17.87
C LEU A 489 16.62 -10.71 -18.56
N ALA A 490 16.86 -10.49 -19.85
CA ALA A 490 17.91 -11.19 -20.60
C ALA A 490 19.33 -10.97 -20.04
N GLY A 491 19.57 -9.86 -19.34
CA GLY A 491 20.85 -9.58 -18.69
C GLY A 491 21.01 -10.18 -17.30
N VAL A 492 20.00 -10.89 -16.77
CA VAL A 492 20.01 -11.45 -15.42
C VAL A 492 20.48 -12.90 -15.47
N ASP A 493 21.72 -13.14 -15.04
CA ASP A 493 22.37 -14.45 -15.08
C ASP A 493 22.35 -15.18 -13.71
N GLU A 494 22.12 -14.44 -12.64
CA GLU A 494 22.10 -14.95 -11.26
C GLU A 494 20.78 -14.60 -10.55
N PRO A 495 20.27 -15.48 -9.67
CA PRO A 495 19.06 -15.20 -8.92
C PRO A 495 19.31 -14.18 -7.82
N THR A 496 18.29 -13.37 -7.52
CA THR A 496 18.32 -12.47 -6.36
C THR A 496 17.85 -13.21 -5.12
N LEU A 497 18.81 -13.51 -4.23
CA LEU A 497 18.57 -14.29 -3.00
C LEU A 497 19.08 -13.48 -1.79
N PRO A 498 18.21 -12.79 -1.03
CA PRO A 498 18.60 -12.08 0.19
C PRO A 498 19.26 -13.03 1.17
N PHE A 499 20.38 -12.55 1.76
CA PHE A 499 21.20 -13.29 2.70
C PHE A 499 21.71 -14.65 2.18
N GLY A 500 21.73 -14.86 0.86
CA GLY A 500 22.21 -16.09 0.23
C GLY A 500 21.30 -17.31 0.47
N LEU A 501 20.03 -17.09 0.84
CA LEU A 501 19.11 -18.18 1.16
C LEU A 501 18.67 -18.92 -0.12
N THR A 502 19.35 -20.01 -0.44
CA THR A 502 19.08 -20.87 -1.61
C THR A 502 17.95 -21.87 -1.39
N GLN A 503 17.66 -22.22 -0.13
CA GLN A 503 16.57 -23.14 0.21
C GLN A 503 15.24 -22.38 0.24
N ALA A 504 14.43 -22.56 -0.80
CA ALA A 504 13.00 -22.31 -0.69
C ALA A 504 12.45 -23.30 0.35
N HIS A 505 12.12 -22.84 1.55
CA HIS A 505 11.39 -23.66 2.50
C HIS A 505 10.00 -23.87 1.93
N HIS A 506 9.79 -25.02 1.28
CA HIS A 506 8.59 -25.31 0.49
C HIS A 506 7.34 -25.52 1.34
N ASP A 507 7.48 -25.65 2.66
CA ASP A 507 6.40 -25.98 3.60
C ASP A 507 5.89 -24.78 4.41
N GLY A 508 6.53 -23.60 4.34
CA GLY A 508 6.13 -22.42 5.11
C GLY A 508 6.12 -22.63 6.63
N SER A 509 6.82 -23.65 7.15
CA SER A 509 6.66 -24.13 8.53
C SER A 509 7.38 -23.29 9.61
N GLN A 510 8.09 -22.22 9.22
CA GLN A 510 8.83 -21.34 10.14
C GLN A 510 8.81 -19.86 9.71
N VAL A 511 7.67 -19.37 9.21
CA VAL A 511 7.51 -17.95 8.87
C VAL A 511 7.11 -17.16 10.11
N THR A 512 7.86 -16.11 10.42
CA THR A 512 7.52 -15.12 11.45
C THR A 512 7.08 -13.83 10.79
N GLU A 513 6.17 -13.11 11.44
CA GLU A 513 5.62 -11.85 10.96
C GLU A 513 5.96 -10.69 11.89
N SER A 514 6.19 -9.51 11.31
CA SER A 514 6.25 -8.24 12.05
C SER A 514 5.54 -7.15 11.27
N HIS A 515 4.74 -6.36 11.99
CA HIS A 515 4.06 -5.19 11.46
C HIS A 515 4.66 -3.90 12.03
N ARG A 516 4.80 -2.88 11.18
CA ARG A 516 5.31 -1.57 11.56
C ARG A 516 4.62 -0.45 10.78
N MET A 517 3.96 0.46 11.50
CA MET A 517 3.47 1.71 10.92
C MET A 517 4.61 2.69 10.67
N LEU A 518 4.60 3.32 9.50
CA LEU A 518 5.49 4.45 9.21
C LEU A 518 5.01 5.70 9.95
N THR A 519 5.96 6.58 10.30
CA THR A 519 5.60 7.86 10.91
C THR A 519 4.85 8.74 9.91
N ALA A 520 3.89 9.52 10.41
CA ALA A 520 3.13 10.47 9.58
C ALA A 520 4.07 11.39 8.76
N GLY A 521 5.13 11.90 9.39
CA GLY A 521 6.12 12.74 8.72
C GLY A 521 6.86 12.05 7.57
N LEU A 522 7.17 10.75 7.67
CA LEU A 522 7.78 10.01 6.55
C LEU A 522 6.77 9.75 5.43
N ASN A 523 5.55 9.34 5.79
CA ASN A 523 4.46 9.12 4.83
C ASN A 523 4.14 10.39 4.03
N ASP A 524 3.98 11.54 4.69
CA ASP A 524 3.67 12.80 4.04
C ASP A 524 4.78 13.23 3.07
N ARG A 525 6.05 13.00 3.45
CA ARG A 525 7.18 13.30 2.57
C ARG A 525 7.25 12.36 1.37
N LEU A 526 7.01 11.05 1.55
CA LEU A 526 6.90 10.09 0.45
C LEU A 526 5.83 10.51 -0.55
N ARG A 527 4.63 10.85 -0.07
CA ARG A 527 3.52 11.30 -0.92
C ARG A 527 3.84 12.61 -1.64
N ARG A 528 4.46 13.57 -0.96
CA ARG A 528 4.90 14.83 -1.59
C ARG A 528 5.91 14.57 -2.71
N GLN A 529 6.90 13.69 -2.49
CA GLN A 529 7.87 13.35 -3.54
C GLN A 529 7.23 12.60 -4.70
N ALA A 530 6.30 11.67 -4.43
CA ALA A 530 5.56 10.97 -5.48
C ALA A 530 4.80 11.96 -6.38
N ARG A 531 4.09 12.92 -5.77
CA ARG A 531 3.37 13.98 -6.49
C ARG A 531 4.30 14.87 -7.30
N ARG A 532 5.40 15.33 -6.70
CA ARG A 532 6.39 16.20 -7.37
C ARG A 532 7.00 15.55 -8.62
N LEU A 533 7.26 14.25 -8.54
CA LEU A 533 7.83 13.47 -9.63
C LEU A 533 6.77 12.96 -10.63
N GLY A 534 5.47 13.10 -10.33
CA GLY A 534 4.40 12.56 -11.15
C GLY A 534 4.36 11.03 -11.20
N VAL A 535 4.84 10.37 -10.14
CA VAL A 535 4.88 8.90 -10.03
C VAL A 535 3.98 8.38 -8.91
N SER A 536 3.74 7.07 -8.89
CA SER A 536 3.03 6.43 -7.78
C SER A 536 3.92 6.27 -6.54
N VAL A 537 3.33 6.32 -5.33
CA VAL A 537 4.02 5.97 -4.07
C VAL A 537 4.56 4.54 -4.14
N ALA A 538 3.83 3.64 -4.81
CA ALA A 538 4.28 2.28 -5.06
C ALA A 538 5.66 2.25 -5.73
N ALA A 539 5.94 3.11 -6.72
CA ALA A 539 7.26 3.16 -7.38
C ALA A 539 8.39 3.50 -6.39
N LEU A 540 8.16 4.44 -5.46
CA LEU A 540 9.12 4.76 -4.39
C LEU A 540 9.39 3.54 -3.49
N CYS A 541 8.33 2.81 -3.10
CA CYS A 541 8.45 1.59 -2.32
C CYS A 541 9.21 0.50 -3.07
N HIS A 542 9.02 0.34 -4.38
CA HIS A 542 9.74 -0.65 -5.18
C HIS A 542 11.24 -0.33 -5.29
N VAL A 543 11.62 0.94 -5.43
CA VAL A 543 13.05 1.35 -5.41
C VAL A 543 13.67 1.10 -4.05
N ALA A 544 12.99 1.49 -2.96
CA ALA A 544 13.49 1.25 -1.61
C ALA A 544 13.68 -0.25 -1.32
N TRP A 545 12.72 -1.08 -1.74
CA TRP A 545 12.82 -2.53 -1.60
C TRP A 545 13.94 -3.13 -2.44
N ALA A 546 14.10 -2.69 -3.70
CA ALA A 546 15.21 -3.10 -4.55
C ALA A 546 16.57 -2.80 -3.90
N GLN A 547 16.71 -1.65 -3.24
CA GLN A 547 17.92 -1.31 -2.50
C GLN A 547 18.16 -2.24 -1.31
N VAL A 548 17.12 -2.56 -0.53
CA VAL A 548 17.23 -3.54 0.57
C VAL A 548 17.71 -4.90 0.04
N LEU A 549 17.12 -5.37 -1.05
CA LEU A 549 17.50 -6.63 -1.68
C LEU A 549 18.92 -6.58 -2.28
N SER A 550 19.33 -5.48 -2.90
CA SER A 550 20.69 -5.32 -3.43
C SER A 550 21.73 -5.46 -2.32
N ARG A 551 21.50 -4.79 -1.19
CA ARG A 551 22.43 -4.81 -0.05
C ARG A 551 22.46 -6.14 0.69
N THR A 552 21.36 -6.88 0.70
CA THR A 552 21.26 -8.18 1.40
C THR A 552 21.64 -9.36 0.52
N SER A 553 21.55 -9.25 -0.80
CA SER A 553 21.97 -10.29 -1.77
C SER A 553 23.36 -10.05 -2.36
N GLY A 554 23.86 -8.82 -2.32
CA GLY A 554 25.10 -8.41 -3.00
C GLY A 554 24.94 -8.13 -4.50
N GLN A 555 23.73 -8.26 -5.04
CA GLN A 555 23.45 -8.08 -6.47
C GLN A 555 23.19 -6.61 -6.82
N VAL A 556 23.66 -6.19 -7.99
CA VAL A 556 23.35 -4.86 -8.56
C VAL A 556 22.05 -4.90 -9.36
N GLN A 557 21.88 -5.93 -10.18
CA GLN A 557 20.65 -6.16 -10.93
C GLN A 557 19.71 -7.00 -10.09
N VAL A 558 18.82 -6.34 -9.37
CA VAL A 558 17.93 -6.98 -8.42
C VAL A 558 16.64 -7.36 -9.12
N VAL A 559 16.22 -8.62 -8.96
CA VAL A 559 14.91 -9.11 -9.41
C VAL A 559 14.10 -9.58 -8.22
N PHE A 560 12.85 -9.17 -8.14
CA PHE A 560 11.91 -9.65 -7.12
C PHE A 560 10.50 -9.72 -7.69
N GLY A 561 9.63 -10.50 -7.05
CA GLY A 561 8.24 -10.58 -7.47
C GLY A 561 7.48 -9.36 -6.98
N THR A 562 6.75 -8.71 -7.87
CA THR A 562 5.73 -7.72 -7.51
C THR A 562 4.35 -8.32 -7.71
N VAL A 563 3.48 -8.12 -6.73
CA VAL A 563 2.09 -8.59 -6.79
C VAL A 563 1.25 -7.54 -7.50
N LEU A 564 0.65 -7.93 -8.62
CA LEU A 564 -0.29 -7.13 -9.38
C LEU A 564 -1.72 -7.50 -9.01
N PHE A 565 -2.61 -6.51 -9.05
CA PHE A 565 -4.01 -6.67 -8.68
C PHE A 565 -4.79 -7.58 -9.64
N GLY A 566 -4.39 -7.64 -10.93
CA GLY A 566 -4.94 -8.54 -11.96
C GLY A 566 -6.42 -8.37 -12.31
N ARG A 567 -7.12 -7.44 -11.65
CA ARG A 567 -8.51 -7.05 -11.92
C ARG A 567 -8.61 -5.85 -12.86
N MET A 568 -7.49 -5.30 -13.32
CA MET A 568 -7.46 -4.07 -14.11
C MET A 568 -8.21 -4.22 -15.44
N GLN A 569 -8.14 -5.41 -16.07
CA GLN A 569 -8.73 -5.68 -17.38
C GLN A 569 -10.07 -6.40 -17.34
N ALA A 570 -10.50 -6.95 -16.20
CA ALA A 570 -11.60 -7.92 -16.06
C ALA A 570 -13.05 -7.44 -16.39
N GLY A 571 -13.21 -6.31 -17.09
CA GLY A 571 -14.52 -5.82 -17.55
C GLY A 571 -15.27 -4.98 -16.50
N GLU A 572 -16.54 -4.65 -16.77
CA GLU A 572 -17.46 -4.07 -15.78
C GLU A 572 -17.65 -5.03 -14.59
N GLY A 573 -17.66 -4.51 -13.36
CA GLY A 573 -17.86 -5.34 -12.17
C GLY A 573 -16.63 -6.16 -11.74
N ALA A 574 -15.43 -5.83 -12.22
CA ALA A 574 -14.17 -6.45 -11.80
C ALA A 574 -13.87 -6.28 -10.29
N ASP A 575 -14.33 -5.18 -9.69
CA ASP A 575 -14.24 -4.90 -8.26
C ASP A 575 -15.08 -5.89 -7.42
N SER A 576 -16.09 -6.53 -8.02
CA SER A 576 -16.98 -7.52 -7.37
C SER A 576 -16.79 -8.96 -7.89
N GLY A 577 -15.87 -9.20 -8.82
CA GLY A 577 -15.59 -10.54 -9.33
C GLY A 577 -14.95 -11.42 -8.25
N MET A 578 -15.47 -12.63 -8.03
CA MET A 578 -14.78 -13.58 -7.16
C MET A 578 -13.81 -14.43 -7.97
N GLY A 579 -12.65 -14.75 -7.38
CA GLY A 579 -11.64 -15.65 -7.96
C GLY A 579 -10.21 -15.21 -7.71
N LEU A 580 -9.27 -15.98 -8.27
CA LEU A 580 -7.84 -15.65 -8.18
C LEU A 580 -7.46 -14.67 -9.29
N PHE A 581 -7.50 -13.37 -8.99
CA PHE A 581 -7.13 -12.33 -9.96
C PHE A 581 -5.70 -11.88 -9.81
N ILE A 582 -5.15 -11.84 -8.59
CA ILE A 582 -3.78 -11.41 -8.37
C ILE A 582 -2.79 -12.17 -9.26
N ASN A 583 -1.67 -11.56 -9.63
CA ASN A 583 -0.58 -12.25 -10.29
C ASN A 583 0.77 -11.75 -9.77
N THR A 584 1.77 -12.60 -9.75
CA THR A 584 3.13 -12.27 -9.31
C THR A 584 4.06 -12.31 -10.51
N LEU A 585 4.61 -11.15 -10.88
CA LEU A 585 5.52 -11.03 -12.01
C LEU A 585 6.89 -10.52 -11.55
N PRO A 586 7.98 -10.93 -12.22
CA PRO A 586 9.31 -10.43 -11.91
C PRO A 586 9.40 -8.95 -12.29
N LEU A 587 9.90 -8.15 -11.36
CA LEU A 587 10.38 -6.80 -11.61
C LEU A 587 11.89 -6.78 -11.39
N ARG A 588 12.63 -6.37 -12.43
CA ARG A 588 14.04 -6.02 -12.30
C ARG A 588 14.17 -4.54 -11.98
N LEU A 589 15.08 -4.17 -11.08
CA LEU A 589 15.58 -2.80 -10.90
C LEU A 589 17.10 -2.84 -10.67
N ASP A 590 17.81 -1.88 -11.26
CA ASP A 590 19.27 -1.84 -11.23
C ASP A 590 19.73 -0.82 -10.19
N MET A 591 20.43 -1.27 -9.15
CA MET A 591 20.95 -0.46 -8.05
C MET A 591 22.39 -0.02 -8.35
N ASP A 592 22.58 0.81 -9.37
CA ASP A 592 23.88 1.22 -9.92
C ASP A 592 24.15 2.73 -9.74
N GLU A 593 24.86 3.34 -10.68
CA GLU A 593 25.18 4.79 -10.68
C GLU A 593 24.02 5.68 -11.14
N THR A 594 22.90 5.09 -11.56
CA THR A 594 21.73 5.83 -12.00
C THR A 594 21.25 6.78 -10.90
N PRO A 595 20.97 8.07 -11.21
CA PRO A 595 20.38 8.99 -10.27
C PRO A 595 19.11 8.43 -9.62
N VAL A 596 18.93 8.70 -8.32
CA VAL A 596 17.74 8.26 -7.58
C VAL A 596 16.44 8.70 -8.28
N ARG A 597 16.40 9.93 -8.79
CA ARG A 597 15.25 10.45 -9.53
C ARG A 597 14.89 9.58 -10.74
N ASP A 598 15.90 9.25 -11.55
CA ASP A 598 15.73 8.46 -12.77
C ASP A 598 15.35 7.02 -12.44
N SER A 599 15.95 6.44 -11.39
CA SER A 599 15.61 5.09 -10.91
C SER A 599 14.13 4.98 -10.51
N VAL A 600 13.58 6.00 -9.84
CA VAL A 600 12.15 6.08 -9.52
C VAL A 600 11.28 6.16 -10.78
N GLN A 601 11.67 6.95 -11.77
CA GLN A 601 10.93 7.06 -13.03
C GLN A 601 10.96 5.74 -13.83
N ILE A 602 12.11 5.05 -13.82
CA ILE A 602 12.28 3.72 -14.43
C ILE A 602 11.38 2.71 -13.72
N ALA A 603 11.37 2.70 -12.38
CA ALA A 603 10.50 1.82 -11.60
C ALA A 603 9.01 2.06 -11.93
N HIS A 604 8.57 3.32 -11.95
CA HIS A 604 7.21 3.68 -12.35
C HIS A 604 6.87 3.20 -13.76
N SER A 605 7.77 3.39 -14.72
CA SER A 605 7.59 2.96 -16.12
C SER A 605 7.55 1.43 -16.28
N ARG A 606 8.40 0.70 -15.54
CA ARG A 606 8.42 -0.77 -15.56
C ARG A 606 7.17 -1.36 -14.91
N LEU A 607 6.71 -0.79 -13.79
CA LEU A 607 5.45 -1.17 -13.16
C LEU A 607 4.26 -0.95 -14.11
N ALA A 608 4.24 0.18 -14.83
CA ALA A 608 3.24 0.45 -15.85
C ALA A 608 3.26 -0.57 -16.99
N GLY A 609 4.46 -0.97 -17.45
CA GLY A 609 4.62 -1.99 -18.48
C GLY A 609 4.13 -3.37 -18.04
N LEU A 610 4.39 -3.74 -16.78
CA LEU A 610 3.94 -5.02 -16.22
C LEU A 610 2.41 -5.16 -16.22
N LEU A 611 1.66 -4.06 -16.10
CA LEU A 611 0.19 -4.09 -16.11
C LEU A 611 -0.40 -4.54 -17.46
N VAL A 612 0.31 -4.31 -18.58
CA VAL A 612 -0.10 -4.83 -19.91
C VAL A 612 0.06 -6.34 -19.97
N HIS A 613 1.07 -6.85 -19.25
CA HIS A 613 1.42 -8.25 -19.23
C HIS A 613 0.95 -8.94 -17.94
N GLU A 614 -0.04 -8.37 -17.25
CA GLU A 614 -0.50 -8.83 -15.92
C GLU A 614 -1.03 -10.27 -15.92
N HIS A 615 -1.39 -10.81 -17.08
CA HIS A 615 -1.84 -12.20 -17.25
C HIS A 615 -0.71 -13.15 -17.70
N ALA A 616 0.54 -12.71 -17.82
CA ALA A 616 1.64 -13.60 -18.19
C ALA A 616 1.91 -14.64 -17.10
N SER A 617 2.42 -15.81 -17.47
CA SER A 617 2.91 -16.78 -16.48
C SER A 617 4.30 -16.39 -15.97
N LEU A 618 4.51 -16.53 -14.66
CA LEU A 618 5.83 -16.36 -14.04
C LEU A 618 6.86 -17.31 -14.69
N ALA A 619 6.47 -18.54 -15.01
CA ALA A 619 7.33 -19.50 -15.68
C ALA A 619 7.79 -19.03 -17.07
N LEU A 620 6.94 -18.34 -17.84
CA LEU A 620 7.35 -17.74 -19.12
C LEU A 620 8.37 -16.63 -18.89
N ALA A 621 8.12 -15.74 -17.92
CA ALA A 621 9.02 -14.66 -17.60
C ALA A 621 10.39 -15.17 -17.12
N GLN A 622 10.41 -16.20 -16.26
CA GLN A 622 11.65 -16.83 -15.78
C GLN A 622 12.48 -17.44 -16.91
N ARG A 623 11.87 -18.05 -17.93
CA ARG A 623 12.61 -18.58 -19.10
C ARG A 623 13.26 -17.49 -19.95
N CYS A 624 12.91 -16.23 -19.74
CA CYS A 624 13.49 -15.11 -20.48
C CYS A 624 14.79 -14.57 -19.83
N SER A 625 15.20 -15.09 -18.66
CA SER A 625 16.49 -14.75 -18.02
C SER A 625 17.60 -15.75 -18.38
N GLY A 626 18.84 -15.40 -18.05
CA GLY A 626 20.01 -16.28 -18.17
C GLY A 626 20.15 -17.29 -17.01
N VAL A 627 19.26 -17.24 -16.01
CA VAL A 627 19.28 -18.14 -14.84
C VAL A 627 19.00 -19.58 -15.26
N ALA A 628 19.75 -20.53 -14.68
CA ALA A 628 19.62 -21.94 -15.02
C ALA A 628 18.19 -22.48 -14.77
N SER A 629 17.70 -23.29 -15.71
CA SER A 629 16.39 -23.93 -15.61
C SER A 629 16.28 -24.76 -14.33
N GLY A 630 15.21 -24.52 -13.55
CA GLY A 630 14.98 -25.18 -12.26
C GLY A 630 15.49 -24.40 -11.03
N THR A 631 16.24 -23.31 -11.23
CA THR A 631 16.58 -22.36 -10.15
C THR A 631 15.56 -21.21 -10.13
N PRO A 632 15.00 -20.82 -8.97
CA PRO A 632 14.09 -19.68 -8.90
C PRO A 632 14.83 -18.38 -9.21
N LEU A 633 14.23 -17.52 -10.04
CA LEU A 633 14.78 -16.21 -10.41
C LEU A 633 14.92 -15.27 -9.20
N PHE A 634 14.02 -15.39 -8.23
CA PHE A 634 14.00 -14.62 -6.99
C PHE A 634 13.25 -15.42 -5.91
N ASN A 635 13.51 -15.10 -4.63
CA ASN A 635 12.82 -15.67 -3.48
C ASN A 635 12.20 -14.58 -2.56
N ALA A 636 12.13 -13.35 -3.07
CA ALA A 636 11.60 -12.19 -2.35
C ALA A 636 10.41 -11.55 -3.08
N LEU A 637 9.41 -11.10 -2.33
CA LEU A 637 8.22 -10.41 -2.84
C LEU A 637 8.04 -9.02 -2.24
N LEU A 638 7.47 -8.13 -3.06
CA LEU A 638 6.84 -6.89 -2.61
C LEU A 638 5.36 -6.89 -2.99
N ASN A 639 4.48 -6.76 -2.01
CA ASN A 639 3.04 -6.61 -2.21
C ASN A 639 2.59 -5.21 -1.80
N TYR A 640 2.29 -4.34 -2.76
CA TYR A 640 1.74 -3.02 -2.45
C TYR A 640 0.22 -3.07 -2.50
N ARG A 641 -0.44 -2.99 -1.34
CA ARG A 641 -1.88 -3.11 -1.20
C ARG A 641 -2.51 -1.81 -0.70
N HIS A 642 -3.55 -1.36 -1.38
CA HIS A 642 -4.34 -0.21 -0.95
C HIS A 642 -5.51 -0.72 -0.12
N ASN A 643 -5.45 -0.51 1.18
CA ASN A 643 -6.44 -0.98 2.13
C ASN A 643 -7.45 0.14 2.34
N THR A 644 -8.70 -0.10 1.96
CA THR A 644 -9.78 0.75 2.45
C THR A 644 -9.96 0.41 3.93
N PRO A 645 -9.95 1.38 4.86
CA PRO A 645 -10.25 1.07 6.26
C PRO A 645 -11.57 0.30 6.31
N PRO A 646 -11.66 -0.79 7.09
CA PRO A 646 -12.88 -1.57 7.16
C PRO A 646 -14.02 -0.61 7.45
N VAL A 647 -15.01 -0.55 6.55
CA VAL A 647 -16.27 0.14 6.83
C VAL A 647 -16.69 -0.43 8.15
N THR A 648 -16.73 0.42 9.18
CA THR A 648 -17.16 0.07 10.55
C THR A 648 -18.26 -0.94 10.40
N ALA A 649 -17.99 -2.19 10.84
CA ALA A 649 -18.93 -3.27 10.71
C ALA A 649 -20.29 -2.72 11.13
N ASP A 650 -21.21 -2.61 10.16
CA ASP A 650 -22.58 -2.19 10.41
C ASP A 650 -23.04 -2.98 11.65
N GLU A 651 -23.87 -2.37 12.50
CA GLU A 651 -24.38 -2.90 13.78
C GLU A 651 -25.04 -4.31 13.71
N ILE A 652 -25.01 -4.95 12.55
CA ILE A 652 -25.61 -6.22 12.14
C ILE A 652 -24.78 -7.45 12.56
N MET A 653 -23.48 -7.32 12.88
CA MET A 653 -22.63 -8.45 13.33
C MET A 653 -22.48 -8.59 14.86
N SER A 654 -23.52 -8.27 15.65
CA SER A 654 -23.48 -8.59 17.08
C SER A 654 -23.38 -10.11 17.28
N GLY A 655 -22.22 -10.61 17.72
CA GLY A 655 -22.03 -12.02 18.07
C GLY A 655 -21.19 -12.88 17.10
N ILE A 656 -20.55 -12.28 16.09
CA ILE A 656 -19.46 -12.93 15.33
C ILE A 656 -18.16 -12.20 15.66
N GLU A 657 -17.17 -12.94 16.13
CA GLU A 657 -15.84 -12.45 16.50
C GLU A 657 -14.80 -13.09 15.59
N PHE A 658 -13.99 -12.25 14.94
CA PHE A 658 -12.84 -12.73 14.17
C PHE A 658 -11.69 -13.03 15.13
N LEU A 659 -11.18 -14.27 15.12
CA LEU A 659 -10.15 -14.71 16.05
C LEU A 659 -8.75 -14.60 15.44
N ASP A 660 -8.56 -15.18 14.26
CA ASP A 660 -7.25 -15.26 13.61
C ASP A 660 -7.38 -15.60 12.12
N ALA A 661 -6.39 -15.24 11.31
CA ALA A 661 -6.22 -15.74 9.95
C ALA A 661 -4.75 -15.98 9.64
N GLN A 662 -4.46 -17.11 9.00
CA GLN A 662 -3.12 -17.44 8.52
C GLN A 662 -3.11 -17.45 6.99
N GLU A 663 -2.48 -16.42 6.42
CA GLU A 663 -2.04 -16.38 5.02
C GLU A 663 -0.52 -16.58 5.03
N ARG A 664 -0.05 -17.75 4.59
CA ARG A 664 1.39 -18.05 4.52
C ARG A 664 1.87 -17.91 3.08
N THR A 665 2.93 -17.14 2.90
CA THR A 665 3.62 -17.06 1.61
C THR A 665 4.66 -18.18 1.46
N HIS A 666 4.80 -18.67 0.23
CA HIS A 666 5.88 -19.57 -0.16
C HIS A 666 7.24 -18.92 -0.31
N TYR A 667 7.25 -17.59 -0.36
CA TYR A 667 8.47 -16.84 -0.58
C TYR A 667 9.15 -16.60 0.76
N PRO A 668 10.44 -16.95 0.90
CA PRO A 668 11.14 -16.79 2.16
C PRO A 668 11.19 -15.36 2.72
N PHE A 669 11.06 -14.37 1.84
CA PHE A 669 10.98 -12.96 2.20
C PHE A 669 9.77 -12.35 1.50
N ALA A 670 8.70 -12.05 2.23
CA ALA A 670 7.59 -11.27 1.71
C ALA A 670 7.45 -9.97 2.50
N LEU A 671 7.39 -8.85 1.79
CA LEU A 671 7.12 -7.55 2.37
C LEU A 671 5.83 -7.00 1.76
N SER A 672 4.85 -6.70 2.59
CA SER A 672 3.64 -5.99 2.19
C SER A 672 3.73 -4.53 2.64
N VAL A 673 3.35 -3.62 1.74
CA VAL A 673 3.14 -2.20 2.05
C VAL A 673 1.64 -1.97 2.07
N GLU A 674 1.13 -1.55 3.22
CA GLU A 674 -0.28 -1.28 3.47
C GLU A 674 -0.54 0.22 3.33
N ASP A 675 -1.23 0.63 2.26
CA ASP A 675 -1.60 2.01 2.00
C ASP A 675 -3.04 2.27 2.42
N PHE A 676 -3.21 3.06 3.49
CA PHE A 676 -4.51 3.46 4.04
C PHE A 676 -4.99 4.82 3.53
N GLY A 677 -4.32 5.37 2.51
CA GLY A 677 -4.59 6.70 1.95
C GLY A 677 -3.84 7.82 2.69
N ASP A 678 -3.96 7.90 4.01
CA ASP A 678 -3.29 8.90 4.86
C ASP A 678 -2.14 8.33 5.71
N ALA A 679 -1.95 7.01 5.69
CA ALA A 679 -0.89 6.32 6.40
C ALA A 679 -0.31 5.16 5.57
N LEU A 680 0.91 4.74 5.91
CA LEU A 680 1.57 3.58 5.33
C LEU A 680 2.02 2.62 6.45
N GLY A 681 1.70 1.34 6.30
CA GLY A 681 2.18 0.24 7.12
C GLY A 681 3.14 -0.67 6.35
N LEU A 682 4.01 -1.37 7.07
CA LEU A 682 4.89 -2.41 6.56
C LEU A 682 4.60 -3.71 7.31
N THR A 683 4.35 -4.79 6.58
CA THR A 683 4.17 -6.13 7.13
C THR A 683 5.20 -7.06 6.50
N ALA A 684 6.17 -7.51 7.28
CA ALA A 684 7.21 -8.43 6.83
C ALA A 684 6.91 -9.84 7.32
N GLN A 685 6.89 -10.80 6.40
CA GLN A 685 6.83 -12.23 6.67
C GLN A 685 8.13 -12.87 6.19
N VAL A 686 8.88 -13.48 7.10
CA VAL A 686 10.23 -13.98 6.81
C VAL A 686 10.45 -15.35 7.46
N VAL A 687 11.21 -16.23 6.80
CA VAL A 687 11.59 -17.51 7.39
C VAL A 687 12.60 -17.33 8.52
N GLN A 688 12.49 -18.14 9.56
CA GLN A 688 13.53 -18.24 10.58
C GLN A 688 14.86 -18.71 9.97
N PRO A 689 16.02 -18.29 10.51
CA PRO A 689 16.21 -17.52 11.74
C PRO A 689 16.21 -15.99 11.53
N PHE A 690 15.75 -15.49 10.38
CA PHE A 690 15.74 -14.06 10.12
C PHE A 690 14.63 -13.36 10.91
N ASP A 691 14.92 -12.13 11.30
CA ASP A 691 14.00 -11.31 12.08
C ASP A 691 13.19 -10.39 11.15
N PRO A 692 11.86 -10.56 11.05
CA PRO A 692 11.01 -9.71 10.23
C PRO A 692 11.03 -8.24 10.70
N GLU A 693 11.29 -7.97 11.98
CA GLU A 693 11.39 -6.60 12.49
C GLU A 693 12.60 -5.86 11.90
N ARG A 694 13.73 -6.58 11.73
CA ARG A 694 14.92 -6.02 11.07
C ARG A 694 14.64 -5.70 9.62
N LEU A 695 13.89 -6.55 8.91
CA LEU A 695 13.50 -6.29 7.52
C LEU A 695 12.61 -5.05 7.37
N CYS A 696 11.62 -4.90 8.25
CA CYS A 696 10.83 -3.66 8.37
C CYS A 696 11.72 -2.44 8.66
N GLY A 697 12.75 -2.61 9.50
CA GLY A 697 13.78 -1.60 9.75
C GLY A 697 14.56 -1.19 8.50
N TYR A 698 15.02 -2.16 7.71
CA TYR A 698 15.74 -1.92 6.47
C TYR A 698 14.88 -1.18 5.45
N MET A 699 13.64 -1.60 5.27
CA MET A 699 12.71 -0.94 4.37
C MET A 699 12.41 0.50 4.81
N GLN A 700 12.10 0.71 6.10
CA GLN A 700 11.82 2.06 6.61
C GLN A 700 13.02 2.99 6.42
N GLN A 701 14.23 2.51 6.71
CA GLN A 701 15.44 3.32 6.52
C GLN A 701 15.69 3.61 5.04
N ALA A 702 15.50 2.63 4.15
CA ALA A 702 15.61 2.81 2.71
C ALA A 702 14.63 3.87 2.19
N LEU A 703 13.37 3.83 2.64
CA LEU A 703 12.36 4.84 2.31
C LEU A 703 12.74 6.23 2.84
N ALA A 704 13.25 6.32 4.07
CA ALA A 704 13.70 7.58 4.65
C ALA A 704 14.91 8.16 3.90
N SER A 705 15.89 7.32 3.56
CA SER A 705 17.07 7.69 2.78
C SER A 705 16.65 8.15 1.37
N LEU A 706 15.76 7.42 0.71
CA LEU A 706 15.22 7.75 -0.61
C LEU A 706 14.62 9.15 -0.63
N VAL A 707 13.74 9.46 0.31
CA VAL A 707 13.09 10.77 0.40
C VAL A 707 14.07 11.88 0.76
N ASN A 708 15.00 11.64 1.70
CA ASN A 708 16.03 12.62 2.04
C ASN A 708 16.88 12.98 0.80
N VAL A 709 17.27 11.97 0.02
CA VAL A 709 18.08 12.16 -1.19
C VAL A 709 17.28 12.87 -2.28
N LEU A 710 16.02 12.50 -2.52
CA LEU A 710 15.15 13.18 -3.48
C LEU A 710 14.94 14.67 -3.13
N GLU A 711 14.87 15.01 -1.84
CA GLU A 711 14.71 16.40 -1.39
C GLU A 711 15.99 17.23 -1.52
N GLN A 712 17.16 16.63 -1.28
CA GLN A 712 18.42 17.38 -1.11
C GLN A 712 19.38 17.25 -2.30
N ALA A 713 19.47 16.05 -2.89
CA ALA A 713 20.45 15.71 -3.92
C ALA A 713 19.94 14.59 -4.84
N PRO A 714 18.90 14.84 -5.66
CA PRO A 714 18.23 13.81 -6.48
C PRO A 714 19.16 13.13 -7.51
N GLU A 715 20.27 13.79 -7.85
CA GLU A 715 21.33 13.29 -8.74
C GLU A 715 22.28 12.27 -8.07
N THR A 716 22.11 12.02 -6.76
CA THR A 716 22.89 11.00 -6.06
C THR A 716 22.61 9.62 -6.67
N PRO A 717 23.63 8.76 -6.85
CA PRO A 717 23.45 7.38 -7.27
C PRO A 717 22.48 6.60 -6.40
N VAL A 718 21.57 5.82 -7.00
CA VAL A 718 20.59 5.00 -6.28
C VAL A 718 21.24 3.98 -5.34
N ARG A 719 22.39 3.43 -5.74
CA ARG A 719 23.15 2.51 -4.88
C ARG A 719 23.59 3.16 -3.56
N ALA A 720 23.69 4.47 -3.47
CA ALA A 720 24.14 5.18 -2.26
C ALA A 720 23.06 5.28 -1.18
N LEU A 721 21.81 4.89 -1.47
CA LEU A 721 20.73 4.86 -0.49
C LEU A 721 21.09 3.95 0.69
N GLU A 722 20.96 4.48 1.90
CA GLU A 722 21.26 3.76 3.13
C GLU A 722 20.08 2.91 3.57
N ILE A 723 20.36 1.67 3.99
CA ILE A 723 19.33 0.75 4.50
C ILE A 723 19.48 0.45 5.99
N LEU A 724 20.63 0.75 6.62
CA LEU A 724 20.89 0.34 8.00
C LEU A 724 20.24 1.31 8.99
N PRO A 725 19.34 0.86 9.88
CA PRO A 725 18.82 1.70 10.96
C PRO A 725 19.95 2.22 11.85
N GLU A 726 19.79 3.43 12.38
CA GLU A 726 20.83 4.10 13.19
C GLU A 726 21.27 3.29 14.41
N ALA A 727 20.35 2.55 15.04
CA ALA A 727 20.65 1.67 16.17
C ALA A 727 21.62 0.55 15.76
N GLU A 728 21.38 -0.09 14.62
CA GLU A 728 22.25 -1.15 14.09
C GLU A 728 23.58 -0.57 13.61
N ARG A 729 23.56 0.59 12.94
CA ARG A 729 24.78 1.30 12.55
C ARG A 729 25.65 1.66 13.76
N THR A 730 25.05 2.15 14.84
CA THR A 730 25.77 2.46 16.08
C THR A 730 26.32 1.20 16.74
N LEU A 731 25.56 0.10 16.76
CA LEU A 731 26.03 -1.18 17.26
C LEU A 731 27.28 -1.65 16.51
N LEU A 732 27.23 -1.65 15.17
CA LEU A 732 28.30 -2.11 14.29
C LEU A 732 29.54 -1.21 14.34
N LEU A 733 29.35 0.11 14.31
CA LEU A 733 30.47 1.06 14.17
C LEU A 733 31.06 1.49 15.51
N LYS A 734 30.23 1.63 16.55
CA LYS A 734 30.66 2.17 17.86
C LYS A 734 30.73 1.07 18.90
N THR A 735 29.64 0.35 19.15
CA THR A 735 29.54 -0.57 20.30
C THR A 735 30.44 -1.79 20.18
N TRP A 736 30.48 -2.48 19.03
CA TRP A 736 31.35 -3.64 18.84
C TRP A 736 32.82 -3.28 18.60
N ASN A 737 33.10 -2.02 18.26
CA ASN A 737 34.46 -1.52 18.06
C ASN A 737 34.99 -0.75 19.27
N VAL A 738 34.36 -0.86 20.45
CA VAL A 738 34.95 -0.37 21.69
C VAL A 738 36.12 -1.28 22.05
N THR A 739 37.31 -0.93 21.55
CA THR A 739 38.56 -1.52 22.00
C THR A 739 39.01 -0.84 23.29
N GLU A 740 39.55 -1.59 24.24
CA GLU A 740 40.19 -1.00 25.41
C GLU A 740 41.23 0.04 24.95
N PRO A 741 41.28 1.23 25.58
CA PRO A 741 42.34 2.19 25.27
C PRO A 741 43.68 1.48 25.51
N GLY A 742 44.48 1.35 24.45
CA GLY A 742 45.81 0.77 24.55
C GLY A 742 46.56 1.39 25.73
N SER A 743 47.19 0.55 26.55
CA SER A 743 47.93 0.98 27.75
C SER A 743 48.74 2.25 27.44
N SER A 744 48.53 3.30 28.24
CA SER A 744 49.13 4.63 28.01
C SER A 744 50.64 4.68 28.25
N ASP A 745 51.23 3.59 28.71
CA ASP A 745 52.66 3.48 28.83
C ASP A 745 53.25 3.19 27.45
N ALA A 746 53.59 4.27 26.74
CA ALA A 746 54.34 4.28 25.48
C ALA A 746 55.78 3.77 25.66
N LEU A 747 55.97 2.71 26.45
CA LEU A 747 57.23 2.01 26.56
C LEU A 747 57.29 0.98 25.45
N CYS A 748 58.34 1.06 24.65
CA CYS A 748 58.64 0.00 23.71
C CYS A 748 58.90 -1.31 24.49
N ILE A 749 58.66 -2.47 23.86
CA ILE A 749 58.88 -3.78 24.49
C ILE A 749 60.31 -3.91 25.07
N HIS A 750 61.31 -3.32 24.41
CA HIS A 750 62.68 -3.30 24.94
C HIS A 750 62.82 -2.48 26.23
N GLN A 751 62.09 -1.39 26.39
CA GLN A 751 62.10 -0.57 27.62
C GLN A 751 61.39 -1.29 28.77
N LEU A 752 60.31 -2.03 28.47
CA LEU A 752 59.66 -2.91 29.44
C LEU A 752 60.62 -4.02 29.88
N PHE A 753 61.37 -4.60 28.95
CA PHE A 753 62.40 -5.59 29.24
C PHE A 753 63.55 -5.01 30.08
N GLU A 754 64.07 -3.82 29.75
CA GLU A 754 65.10 -3.13 30.53
C GLU A 754 64.66 -2.83 31.96
N GLN A 755 63.42 -2.34 32.15
CA GLN A 755 62.86 -2.13 33.48
C GLN A 755 62.71 -3.43 34.26
N GLN A 756 62.32 -4.51 33.59
CA GLN A 756 62.20 -5.83 34.21
C GLN A 756 63.58 -6.36 34.66
N VAL A 757 64.62 -6.18 33.84
CA VAL A 757 66.01 -6.52 34.20
C VAL A 757 66.49 -5.70 35.39
N GLN A 758 66.17 -4.40 35.49
CA GLN A 758 66.54 -3.58 36.64
C GLN A 758 65.83 -4.02 37.93
N LYS A 759 64.56 -4.42 37.86
CA LYS A 759 63.77 -4.83 39.03
C LYS A 759 64.15 -6.24 39.51
N MET A 760 64.42 -7.15 38.59
CA MET A 760 64.63 -8.57 38.86
C MET A 760 65.78 -9.13 37.99
N PRO A 761 67.04 -8.71 38.26
CA PRO A 761 68.19 -9.05 37.39
C PRO A 761 68.54 -10.54 37.37
N ASP A 762 68.27 -11.25 38.47
CA ASP A 762 68.72 -12.65 38.67
C ASP A 762 67.65 -13.69 38.32
N VAL A 763 66.49 -13.25 37.81
CA VAL A 763 65.41 -14.15 37.38
C VAL A 763 65.67 -14.61 35.96
N THR A 764 65.58 -15.92 35.72
CA THR A 764 65.79 -16.54 34.41
C THR A 764 64.85 -15.95 33.37
N ALA A 765 65.41 -15.13 32.46
CA ALA A 765 64.67 -14.53 31.35
C ALA A 765 64.64 -15.44 30.10
N LEU A 766 65.63 -16.32 29.96
CA LEU A 766 65.75 -17.25 28.83
C LEU A 766 66.47 -18.52 29.30
N GLU A 767 65.86 -19.68 29.07
CA GLU A 767 66.52 -20.98 29.19
C GLU A 767 66.78 -21.52 27.78
N TYR A 768 68.04 -21.81 27.50
CA TYR A 768 68.44 -22.44 26.24
C TYR A 768 68.89 -23.88 26.54
N GLN A 769 68.06 -24.85 26.17
CA GLN A 769 68.36 -26.27 26.35
C GLN A 769 69.11 -26.79 25.11
N THR A 770 70.30 -27.35 25.33
CA THR A 770 71.09 -28.06 24.29
C THR A 770 70.70 -29.51 24.13
#